data_AF-A0A3A8PHX1-F1
#
_entry.id   AF-A0A3A8PHX1-F1
#
_cell.length_a   1.000
_cell.length_b   1.000
_cell.length_c   1.000
_cell.angle_alpha   90.00
_cell.angle_beta   90.00
_cell.angle_gamma   90.00
#
_symmetry.space_group_name_H-M   'P 1'
#
loop_
_entity.id
_entity.type
_entity.pdbx_description
1 polymer ?
#
loop_
_entity_poly.entity_id
_entity_poly.type
_entity_poly.pdbx_seq_one_letter_code
_entity_poly.pdbx_strand_id
1 'polypeptide(L)'
;MKKSRPQPLQPIPGAERLYSFLPLIYRILDAEQGHPLRSLLGIIGEEFDRMQADARQLYDNAFIETCEERMVPYLGDLVGQQVDAPGELLPHLQRARVANALRHRRRKGRADTLEQALHEACGWSAVVVDDFRLLATTQSMLHLHLERGRSLDVRRRGAMAPRPSGARASFGVSVRGAEDSRGPQGQLNLQHVHVLLSRTQAYPVERSTPRWVAEGCYTFHALGLDTPLYTRRLHTPALRELPATLEQPLPFTSKGMEEEVAEAIKHLLGHTPHAPRHLGPGGGLQVFLAGTPVPTADFHARSLESWHRPGPSYVGLRSGHVHLEHLPHHPELHVRLGKEGPHSLRLPHHARESLAAMAHALEQALRGASSQAAFTRARVLVLGERLLVVPGVPLEKDPVRFEAASGDDKSVHALGLSRPHAHRVAVLISRELRPAHATPASHPLSLRLGDAPPVALQVPLGAAPAELAQELHKQLPPHAGWHVHAAQNLLFVVAEAPDDARYLRAEESVAHEARTARWLGLASQVAVDVDRGRLALSLGTSEYALQVSWAYGRASDVGAGPFPREAGLQPPVEGTWYAEVGKTLPSAPGSPLRFESLAQALEEWNQGPAGRSTTPRRGLLRLMDSATYSNGADGFSITLEHASLRLEAAEGELPSLDGELKVSAAETGSRLVVDGVQAKGLRLAGSVRVEVAHCTLLGSITSDTSNAWQEVEVRQSLLGPVRLNAGAAHVTLVDSLVGAIDEVAIAGLAAGSAGPVSVLERCTLLGKVHVEALELARDCLFTRRVRAVNRMGSQLIGCALSWSSRELPYQRCLLFSAPLEEAREGVIASAPAFVSLSVSAPGYGRLADAGPAELRTAAEDGGEPGVFHDLHEERRLATLENVLDEYLPAGLGAAVSFID
;
A
#
# COMPACT_ATOMS: atom_id res chain seq x y z
N MET A 1 26.52 -10.11 -15.61
CA MET A 1 26.66 -10.16 -17.09
C MET A 1 25.74 -11.24 -17.63
N LYS A 2 24.51 -10.90 -18.03
CA LYS A 2 23.62 -11.83 -18.73
C LYS A 2 24.21 -12.06 -20.12
N LYS A 3 24.70 -13.27 -20.41
CA LYS A 3 25.00 -13.67 -21.78
C LYS A 3 23.69 -13.52 -22.56
N SER A 4 23.66 -12.60 -23.54
CA SER A 4 22.59 -12.57 -24.53
C SER A 4 22.54 -13.96 -25.15
N ARG A 5 21.39 -14.66 -25.00
CA ARG A 5 21.13 -15.85 -25.80
C ARG A 5 21.22 -15.40 -27.26
N PRO A 6 22.00 -16.08 -28.13
CA PRO A 6 21.95 -15.80 -29.55
C PRO A 6 20.49 -15.96 -29.99
N GLN A 7 19.98 -14.99 -30.77
CA GLN A 7 18.68 -15.15 -31.42
C GLN A 7 18.71 -16.50 -32.15
N PRO A 8 17.72 -17.39 -31.94
CA PRO A 8 17.65 -18.62 -32.71
C PRO A 8 17.58 -18.23 -34.18
N LEU A 9 18.50 -18.76 -34.99
CA LEU A 9 18.43 -18.69 -36.45
C LEU A 9 16.99 -19.06 -36.84
N GLN A 10 16.28 -18.15 -37.50
CA GLN A 10 14.93 -18.46 -37.97
C GLN A 10 15.02 -19.71 -38.86
N PRO A 11 14.25 -20.77 -38.57
CA PRO A 11 14.31 -21.97 -39.38
C PRO A 11 13.92 -21.62 -40.82
N ILE A 12 14.73 -22.05 -41.78
CA ILE A 12 14.42 -21.93 -43.21
C ILE A 12 13.07 -22.63 -43.44
N PRO A 13 12.07 -21.96 -44.05
CA PRO A 13 10.78 -22.58 -44.33
C PRO A 13 10.95 -23.91 -45.06
N GLY A 14 10.13 -24.92 -44.73
CA GLY A 14 10.21 -26.26 -45.30
C GLY A 14 10.21 -26.26 -46.82
N ALA A 15 9.46 -25.33 -47.42
CA ALA A 15 9.43 -25.06 -48.86
C ALA A 15 10.82 -24.80 -49.46
N GLU A 16 11.57 -23.87 -48.88
CA GLU A 16 12.91 -23.50 -49.36
C GLU A 16 13.94 -24.57 -49.01
N ARG A 17 13.77 -25.22 -47.87
CA ARG A 17 14.62 -26.32 -47.43
C ARG A 17 14.53 -27.51 -48.38
N LEU A 18 13.31 -27.96 -48.70
CA LEU A 18 13.07 -29.06 -49.64
C LEU A 18 13.54 -28.70 -51.06
N TYR A 19 13.26 -27.47 -51.52
CA TYR A 19 13.74 -27.01 -52.82
C TYR A 19 15.28 -26.96 -52.86
N SER A 20 15.95 -26.58 -51.76
CA SER A 20 17.41 -26.54 -51.68
C SER A 20 18.08 -27.92 -51.80
N PHE A 21 17.39 -28.99 -51.39
CA PHE A 21 17.87 -30.37 -51.52
C PHE A 21 17.80 -30.90 -52.95
N LEU A 22 17.07 -30.23 -53.85
CA LEU A 22 17.05 -30.62 -55.25
C LEU A 22 18.41 -30.36 -55.92
N PRO A 23 18.93 -31.31 -56.71
CA PRO A 23 20.10 -31.09 -57.55
C PRO A 23 19.94 -29.82 -58.40
N LEU A 24 21.04 -29.08 -58.58
CA LEU A 24 21.03 -27.77 -59.24
C LEU A 24 20.37 -27.82 -60.64
N ILE A 25 20.57 -28.91 -61.38
CA ILE A 25 19.99 -29.10 -62.72
C ILE A 25 18.45 -28.99 -62.71
N TYR A 26 17.77 -29.54 -61.71
CA TYR A 26 16.30 -29.47 -61.62
C TYR A 26 15.82 -28.09 -61.20
N ARG A 27 16.61 -27.36 -60.39
CA ARG A 27 16.29 -25.98 -60.00
C ARG A 27 16.44 -25.00 -61.17
N ILE A 28 17.40 -25.24 -62.07
CA ILE A 28 17.56 -24.46 -63.30
C ILE A 28 16.37 -24.73 -64.25
N LEU A 29 16.04 -26.00 -64.49
CA LEU A 29 14.91 -26.38 -65.35
C LEU A 29 13.56 -25.87 -64.81
N ASP A 30 13.38 -25.88 -63.49
CA ASP A 30 12.17 -25.34 -62.86
C ASP A 30 12.07 -23.82 -63.00
N ALA A 31 13.19 -23.10 -62.89
CA ALA A 31 13.24 -21.66 -63.11
C ALA A 31 12.89 -21.28 -64.56
N GLU A 32 13.35 -22.08 -65.53
CA GLU A 32 13.01 -21.91 -66.96
C GLU A 32 11.52 -22.13 -67.24
N GLN A 33 10.81 -22.88 -66.40
CA GLN A 33 9.38 -23.20 -66.52
C GLN A 33 8.48 -22.37 -65.59
N GLY A 34 9.01 -21.35 -64.91
CA GLY A 34 8.21 -20.47 -64.05
C GLY A 34 7.94 -21.01 -62.64
N HIS A 35 8.81 -21.89 -62.12
CA HIS A 35 8.79 -22.43 -60.76
C HIS A 35 7.59 -23.33 -60.33
N PRO A 36 7.02 -24.20 -61.19
CA PRO A 36 5.95 -25.12 -60.79
C PRO A 36 6.39 -26.13 -59.71
N LEU A 37 7.62 -26.64 -59.76
CA LEU A 37 8.15 -27.59 -58.78
C LEU A 37 8.40 -26.91 -57.43
N ARG A 38 8.92 -25.68 -57.42
CA ARG A 38 9.03 -24.88 -56.19
C ARG A 38 7.66 -24.65 -55.55
N SER A 39 6.62 -24.40 -56.35
CA SER A 39 5.26 -24.19 -55.85
C SER A 39 4.66 -25.45 -55.23
N LEU A 40 4.85 -26.61 -55.87
CA LEU A 40 4.45 -27.91 -55.32
C LEU A 40 5.21 -28.25 -54.03
N LEU A 41 6.53 -28.06 -54.03
CA LEU A 41 7.36 -28.24 -52.83
C LEU A 41 7.04 -27.20 -51.75
N GLY A 42 6.45 -26.06 -52.09
CA GLY A 42 5.87 -25.10 -51.17
C GLY A 42 4.77 -25.72 -50.32
N ILE A 43 3.77 -26.31 -50.98
CA ILE A 43 2.64 -26.98 -50.31
C ILE A 43 3.12 -28.18 -49.47
N ILE A 44 4.01 -29.01 -50.02
CA ILE A 44 4.60 -30.14 -49.28
C ILE A 44 5.45 -29.65 -48.09
N GLY A 45 6.13 -28.53 -48.27
CA GLY A 45 6.93 -27.87 -47.24
C GLY A 45 6.10 -27.39 -46.05
N GLU A 46 4.89 -26.86 -46.28
CA GLU A 46 3.98 -26.47 -45.20
C GLU A 46 3.56 -27.67 -44.35
N GLU A 47 3.20 -28.80 -44.96
CA GLU A 47 2.85 -30.02 -44.22
C GLU A 47 4.09 -30.63 -43.51
N PHE A 48 5.27 -30.57 -44.13
CA PHE A 48 6.52 -30.96 -43.49
C PHE A 48 6.81 -30.12 -42.24
N ASP A 49 6.62 -28.80 -42.33
CA ASP A 49 6.83 -27.88 -41.20
C ASP A 49 5.81 -28.16 -40.08
N ARG A 50 4.55 -28.47 -40.41
CA ARG A 50 3.55 -28.91 -39.42
C ARG A 50 3.95 -30.22 -38.75
N MET A 51 4.33 -31.24 -39.51
CA MET A 51 4.80 -32.51 -38.94
C MET A 51 6.05 -32.34 -38.07
N GLN A 52 6.98 -31.48 -38.47
CA GLN A 52 8.17 -31.16 -37.68
C GLN A 52 7.80 -30.42 -36.39
N ALA A 53 6.85 -29.49 -36.44
CA ALA A 53 6.32 -28.80 -35.27
C ALA A 53 5.63 -29.80 -34.31
N ASP A 54 4.80 -30.71 -34.83
CA ASP A 54 4.14 -31.75 -34.02
C ASP A 54 5.15 -32.70 -33.37
N ALA A 55 6.17 -33.15 -34.12
CA ALA A 55 7.23 -34.01 -33.58
C ALA A 55 8.03 -33.29 -32.47
N ARG A 56 8.28 -31.99 -32.65
CA ARG A 56 8.93 -31.17 -31.63
C ARG A 56 8.03 -30.99 -30.41
N GLN A 57 6.75 -30.71 -30.61
CA GLN A 57 5.77 -30.60 -29.52
C GLN A 57 5.63 -31.92 -28.75
N LEU A 58 5.68 -33.06 -29.43
CA LEU A 58 5.68 -34.38 -28.81
C LEU A 58 6.91 -34.61 -27.93
N TYR A 59 8.09 -34.17 -28.38
CA TYR A 59 9.29 -34.20 -27.55
C TYR A 59 9.20 -33.22 -26.36
N ASP A 60 8.72 -32.00 -26.61
CA ASP A 60 8.53 -30.98 -25.56
C ASP A 60 7.52 -31.43 -24.50
N ASN A 61 6.53 -32.25 -24.90
CA ASN A 61 5.54 -32.87 -24.02
C ASN A 61 6.12 -33.92 -23.05
N ALA A 62 7.36 -34.36 -23.24
CA ALA A 62 8.05 -35.25 -22.31
C ALA A 62 8.65 -34.52 -21.08
N PHE A 63 8.74 -33.19 -21.10
CA PHE A 63 9.34 -32.39 -20.03
C PHE A 63 8.33 -31.40 -19.44
N ILE A 64 8.23 -31.37 -18.12
CA ILE A 64 7.22 -30.56 -17.41
C ILE A 64 7.35 -29.05 -17.66
N GLU A 65 8.56 -28.57 -17.95
CA GLU A 65 8.86 -27.16 -18.22
C GLU A 65 8.39 -26.70 -19.61
N THR A 66 8.23 -27.63 -20.56
CA THR A 66 7.92 -27.33 -21.97
C THR A 66 6.64 -27.98 -22.47
N CYS A 67 6.05 -28.90 -21.69
CA CYS A 67 4.86 -29.62 -22.10
C CYS A 67 3.63 -28.71 -22.19
N GLU A 68 2.71 -29.06 -23.09
CA GLU A 68 1.37 -28.49 -23.12
C GLU A 68 0.63 -28.74 -21.80
N GLU A 69 -0.31 -27.86 -21.45
CA GLU A 69 -1.07 -27.95 -20.19
C GLU A 69 -1.78 -29.31 -20.03
N ARG A 70 -2.33 -29.81 -21.13
CA ARG A 70 -3.03 -31.10 -21.18
C ARG A 70 -2.15 -32.30 -20.79
N MET A 71 -0.83 -32.17 -20.86
CA MET A 71 0.11 -33.25 -20.54
C MET A 71 0.52 -33.27 -19.06
N VAL A 72 0.29 -32.18 -18.33
CA VAL A 72 0.68 -32.04 -16.92
C VAL A 72 0.07 -33.13 -16.02
N PRO A 73 -1.22 -33.51 -16.14
CA PRO A 73 -1.80 -34.59 -15.34
C PRO A 73 -1.11 -35.95 -15.55
N TYR A 74 -0.76 -36.29 -16.81
CA TYR A 74 -0.09 -37.55 -17.12
C TYR A 74 1.32 -37.61 -16.54
N LEU A 75 2.06 -36.51 -16.59
CA LEU A 75 3.37 -36.41 -15.93
C LEU A 75 3.23 -36.44 -14.41
N GLY A 76 2.17 -35.85 -13.87
CA GLY A 76 1.78 -35.93 -12.45
C GLY A 76 1.59 -37.37 -11.99
N ASP A 77 0.81 -38.17 -12.72
CA ASP A 77 0.56 -39.58 -12.41
C ASP A 77 1.86 -40.41 -12.36
N LEU A 78 2.81 -40.14 -13.26
CA LEU A 78 4.12 -40.82 -13.28
C LEU A 78 4.93 -40.57 -12.00
N VAL A 79 4.80 -39.39 -11.40
CA VAL A 79 5.47 -39.05 -10.13
C VAL A 79 4.56 -39.23 -8.92
N GLY A 80 3.35 -39.77 -9.12
CA GLY A 80 2.35 -39.96 -8.07
C GLY A 80 1.90 -38.64 -7.45
N GLN A 81 1.72 -37.61 -8.28
CA GLN A 81 1.22 -36.29 -7.90
C GLN A 81 -0.10 -36.02 -8.61
N GLN A 82 -1.18 -35.91 -7.84
CA GLN A 82 -2.47 -35.51 -8.39
C GLN A 82 -2.42 -34.04 -8.81
N VAL A 83 -2.98 -33.76 -9.99
CA VAL A 83 -3.13 -32.42 -10.55
C VAL A 83 -4.59 -32.02 -10.38
N ASP A 84 -4.79 -30.84 -9.79
CA ASP A 84 -6.12 -30.29 -9.47
C ASP A 84 -6.87 -29.89 -10.76
N ALA A 85 -8.19 -29.72 -10.67
CA ALA A 85 -8.99 -29.41 -11.86
C ALA A 85 -8.61 -28.04 -12.47
N PRO A 86 -8.87 -27.81 -13.77
CA PRO A 86 -8.60 -26.52 -14.40
C PRO A 86 -9.31 -25.37 -13.66
N GLY A 87 -8.56 -24.34 -13.28
CA GLY A 87 -9.09 -23.15 -12.59
C GLY A 87 -8.88 -23.13 -11.07
N GLU A 88 -8.56 -24.26 -10.43
CA GLU A 88 -8.44 -24.32 -8.96
C GLU A 88 -7.10 -23.75 -8.43
N LEU A 89 -6.03 -23.93 -9.19
CA LEU A 89 -4.70 -23.38 -8.94
C LEU A 89 -4.11 -22.82 -10.23
N LEU A 90 -3.19 -21.87 -10.07
CA LEU A 90 -2.46 -21.30 -11.20
C LEU A 90 -1.67 -22.40 -11.93
N PRO A 91 -1.74 -22.49 -13.28
CA PRO A 91 -1.06 -23.53 -14.07
C PRO A 91 0.44 -23.71 -13.77
N HIS A 92 1.14 -22.62 -13.48
CA HIS A 92 2.57 -22.67 -13.16
C HIS A 92 2.85 -23.31 -11.80
N LEU A 93 1.96 -23.19 -10.81
CA LEU A 93 2.10 -23.85 -9.50
C LEU A 93 1.86 -25.35 -9.64
N GLN A 94 0.86 -25.76 -10.43
CA GLN A 94 0.62 -27.17 -10.73
C GLN A 94 1.86 -27.82 -11.39
N ARG A 95 2.45 -27.14 -12.39
CA ARG A 95 3.72 -27.58 -12.98
C ARG A 95 4.85 -27.67 -11.96
N ALA A 96 5.00 -26.66 -11.10
CA ALA A 96 6.05 -26.65 -10.08
C ALA A 96 5.89 -27.82 -9.09
N ARG A 97 4.67 -28.12 -8.67
CA ARG A 97 4.32 -29.23 -7.77
C ARG A 97 4.71 -30.58 -8.38
N VAL A 98 4.37 -30.81 -9.66
CA VAL A 98 4.77 -32.02 -10.40
C VAL A 98 6.29 -32.09 -10.57
N ALA A 99 6.92 -30.99 -11.00
CA ALA A 99 8.36 -30.93 -11.23
C ALA A 99 9.19 -31.20 -9.96
N ASN A 100 8.71 -30.71 -8.81
CA ASN A 100 9.44 -30.77 -7.55
C ASN A 100 9.07 -31.97 -6.67
N ALA A 101 8.04 -32.76 -7.02
CA ALA A 101 7.52 -33.87 -6.22
C ALA A 101 8.64 -34.81 -5.71
N LEU A 102 9.51 -35.30 -6.59
CA LEU A 102 10.62 -36.19 -6.20
C LEU A 102 11.66 -35.49 -5.33
N ARG A 103 11.94 -34.20 -5.59
CA ARG A 103 12.89 -33.40 -4.82
C ARG A 103 12.38 -33.19 -3.39
N HIS A 104 11.10 -32.88 -3.24
CA HIS A 104 10.46 -32.67 -1.95
C HIS A 104 10.39 -33.97 -1.16
N ARG A 105 10.04 -35.09 -1.79
CA ARG A 105 10.01 -36.41 -1.13
C ARG A 105 11.36 -36.85 -0.58
N ARG A 106 12.47 -36.50 -1.24
CA ARG A 106 13.84 -36.75 -0.73
C ARG A 106 14.26 -35.84 0.42
N ARG A 107 13.51 -34.77 0.69
CA ARG A 107 13.80 -33.73 1.68
C ARG A 107 12.67 -33.55 2.70
N LYS A 108 11.78 -34.55 2.83
CA LYS A 108 10.70 -34.55 3.82
C LYS A 108 11.22 -34.24 5.22
N GLY A 109 10.41 -33.53 5.99
CA GLY A 109 10.77 -33.09 7.34
C GLY A 109 11.68 -31.87 7.42
N ARG A 110 12.19 -31.34 6.29
CA ARG A 110 12.86 -30.04 6.31
C ARG A 110 11.83 -28.92 6.18
N ALA A 111 12.01 -27.89 7.00
CA ALA A 111 11.08 -26.79 7.07
C ALA A 111 11.07 -25.92 5.79
N ASP A 112 12.22 -25.78 5.10
CA ASP A 112 12.31 -25.12 3.77
C ASP A 112 11.50 -25.86 2.69
N THR A 113 11.53 -27.20 2.74
CA THR A 113 10.82 -28.07 1.81
C THR A 113 9.31 -28.03 2.08
N LEU A 114 8.91 -28.00 3.36
CA LEU A 114 7.52 -27.86 3.75
C LEU A 114 6.95 -26.50 3.30
N GLU A 115 7.67 -25.40 3.52
CA GLU A 115 7.27 -24.06 3.06
C GLU A 115 7.03 -24.04 1.54
N GLN A 116 7.95 -24.64 0.77
CA GLN A 116 7.84 -24.68 -0.67
C GLN A 116 6.72 -25.61 -1.16
N ALA A 117 6.55 -26.79 -0.54
CA ALA A 117 5.48 -27.71 -0.89
C ALA A 117 4.09 -27.11 -0.59
N LEU A 118 3.95 -26.39 0.52
CA LEU A 118 2.73 -25.66 0.85
C LEU A 118 2.44 -24.59 -0.19
N HIS A 119 3.43 -23.76 -0.54
CA HIS A 119 3.26 -22.72 -1.55
C HIS A 119 2.86 -23.27 -2.92
N GLU A 120 3.49 -24.36 -3.37
CA GLU A 120 3.16 -25.00 -4.64
C GLU A 120 1.77 -25.69 -4.64
N ALA A 121 1.23 -26.02 -3.46
CA ALA A 121 -0.05 -26.69 -3.31
C ALA A 121 -1.24 -25.75 -3.08
N CYS A 122 -1.06 -24.61 -2.41
CA CYS A 122 -2.16 -23.66 -2.11
C CYS A 122 -1.93 -22.25 -2.66
N GLY A 123 -0.75 -21.95 -3.21
CA GLY A 123 -0.36 -20.62 -3.69
C GLY A 123 -0.03 -19.62 -2.58
N TRP A 124 -0.24 -19.95 -1.30
CA TRP A 124 0.05 -19.06 -0.18
C TRP A 124 1.51 -19.10 0.22
N SER A 125 2.03 -17.97 0.69
CA SER A 125 3.37 -17.93 1.29
C SER A 125 3.30 -18.49 2.70
N ALA A 126 4.15 -19.49 2.99
CA ALA A 126 4.21 -20.15 4.28
C ALA A 126 5.55 -19.87 5.01
N VAL A 127 5.50 -19.65 6.32
CA VAL A 127 6.64 -19.79 7.24
C VAL A 127 6.42 -21.02 8.10
N VAL A 128 7.44 -21.84 8.25
CA VAL A 128 7.41 -22.98 9.17
C VAL A 128 8.31 -22.66 10.35
N VAL A 129 7.70 -22.54 11.54
CA VAL A 129 8.38 -22.22 12.79
C VAL A 129 8.41 -23.45 13.69
N ASP A 130 9.58 -23.71 14.27
CA ASP A 130 9.78 -24.77 15.24
C ASP A 130 9.42 -24.27 16.64
N ASP A 131 8.26 -24.69 17.16
CA ASP A 131 7.73 -24.24 18.46
C ASP A 131 8.66 -24.62 19.60
N PHE A 132 9.38 -25.74 19.50
CA PHE A 132 10.32 -26.18 20.52
C PHE A 132 11.42 -25.14 20.76
N ARG A 133 11.83 -24.39 19.74
CA ARG A 133 12.83 -23.31 19.88
C ARG A 133 12.27 -22.07 20.57
N LEU A 134 10.95 -21.87 20.49
CA LEU A 134 10.26 -20.75 21.13
C LEU A 134 9.89 -21.03 22.59
N LEU A 135 9.87 -22.30 22.99
CA LEU A 135 9.54 -22.74 24.34
C LEU A 135 10.71 -22.55 25.32
N ALA A 136 10.44 -21.89 26.45
CA ALA A 136 11.34 -21.88 27.59
C ALA A 136 11.23 -23.22 28.33
N THR A 137 12.34 -23.94 28.43
CA THR A 137 12.44 -25.25 29.08
C THR A 137 13.67 -25.33 29.98
N THR A 138 13.62 -26.17 31.02
CA THR A 138 14.81 -26.51 31.82
C THR A 138 15.76 -27.35 30.98
N GLN A 139 16.89 -26.75 30.58
CA GLN A 139 17.83 -27.38 29.66
C GLN A 139 18.80 -28.29 30.40
N SER A 140 19.24 -29.35 29.72
CA SER A 140 20.35 -30.18 30.22
C SER A 140 21.65 -29.37 30.19
N MET A 141 22.44 -29.46 31.26
CA MET A 141 23.77 -28.84 31.33
C MET A 141 24.76 -29.42 30.31
N LEU A 142 24.47 -30.60 29.75
CA LEU A 142 25.27 -31.24 28.70
C LEU A 142 24.97 -30.68 27.30
N HIS A 143 23.83 -30.00 27.11
CA HIS A 143 23.40 -29.48 25.83
C HIS A 143 22.66 -28.15 26.01
N LEU A 144 23.44 -27.09 26.23
CA LEU A 144 22.94 -25.74 26.41
C LEU A 144 22.64 -25.09 25.06
N HIS A 145 21.41 -24.62 24.94
CA HIS A 145 20.84 -23.88 23.82
C HIS A 145 20.43 -22.49 24.30
N LEU A 146 21.42 -21.60 24.42
CA LEU A 146 21.24 -20.24 24.93
C LEU A 146 20.38 -19.35 24.02
N GLU A 147 20.16 -19.80 22.78
CA GLU A 147 19.27 -19.18 21.81
C GLU A 147 17.78 -19.51 22.01
N ARG A 148 17.44 -20.55 22.80
CA ARG A 148 16.06 -21.04 22.97
C ARG A 148 15.34 -20.42 24.15
N GLY A 149 14.03 -20.23 24.01
CA GLY A 149 13.14 -19.98 25.15
C GLY A 149 13.50 -18.75 25.98
N ARG A 150 13.31 -17.57 25.40
CA ARG A 150 13.56 -16.28 26.08
C ARG A 150 12.26 -15.70 26.66
N SER A 151 12.35 -15.10 27.85
CA SER A 151 11.33 -14.14 28.30
C SER A 151 11.19 -13.04 27.26
N LEU A 152 9.96 -12.64 26.92
CA LEU A 152 9.71 -11.59 25.93
C LEU A 152 10.36 -10.28 26.38
N ASP A 153 11.46 -9.89 25.73
CA ASP A 153 12.04 -8.56 25.91
C ASP A 153 11.21 -7.54 25.12
N VAL A 154 10.28 -6.88 25.81
CA VAL A 154 9.37 -5.87 25.24
C VAL A 154 10.13 -4.72 24.57
N ARG A 155 11.41 -4.50 24.93
CA ARG A 155 12.28 -3.45 24.36
C ARG A 155 12.97 -3.91 23.07
N ARG A 156 13.24 -5.21 22.90
CA ARG A 156 13.88 -5.82 21.72
C ARG A 156 12.94 -6.71 20.88
N ARG A 157 11.84 -6.13 20.38
CA ARG A 157 10.86 -6.83 19.52
C ARG A 157 11.27 -7.17 18.06
N GLY A 158 12.46 -6.81 17.57
CA GLY A 158 12.78 -6.84 16.13
C GLY A 158 13.27 -8.18 15.59
N ALA A 159 13.91 -8.98 16.44
CA ALA A 159 14.33 -10.34 16.11
C ALA A 159 13.20 -11.37 16.33
N MET A 160 11.95 -10.99 16.03
CA MET A 160 10.77 -11.80 16.34
C MET A 160 10.24 -12.46 15.09
N ALA A 161 9.90 -13.75 15.19
CA ALA A 161 9.10 -14.41 14.17
C ALA A 161 7.73 -13.69 14.04
N PRO A 162 7.14 -13.63 12.84
CA PRO A 162 5.76 -13.15 12.70
C PRO A 162 4.87 -13.92 13.68
N ARG A 163 3.97 -13.21 14.35
CA ARG A 163 3.02 -13.79 15.31
C ARG A 163 1.61 -13.46 14.84
N PRO A 164 0.64 -14.37 15.05
CA PRO A 164 -0.75 -14.07 14.79
C PRO A 164 -1.19 -12.84 15.60
N SER A 165 -2.04 -12.01 15.00
CA SER A 165 -2.58 -10.82 15.65
C SER A 165 -3.34 -11.19 16.93
N GLY A 166 -3.10 -10.46 18.03
CA GLY A 166 -3.72 -10.74 19.34
C GLY A 166 -2.91 -11.61 20.33
N ALA A 167 -1.71 -12.06 19.96
CA ALA A 167 -0.82 -12.85 20.82
C ALA A 167 -0.38 -12.11 22.12
N ARG A 168 -0.83 -12.60 23.29
CA ARG A 168 -0.30 -12.22 24.62
C ARG A 168 1.19 -12.61 24.74
N ALA A 169 1.95 -11.91 25.57
CA ALA A 169 3.39 -12.06 25.73
C ALA A 169 3.87 -13.42 26.29
N SER A 170 2.96 -14.24 26.81
CA SER A 170 3.23 -15.53 27.45
C SER A 170 2.06 -16.50 27.22
N PHE A 171 2.36 -17.70 26.73
CA PHE A 171 1.37 -18.78 26.54
C PHE A 171 1.60 -19.91 27.53
N GLY A 172 0.51 -20.59 27.92
CA GLY A 172 0.61 -21.90 28.54
C GLY A 172 1.13 -22.91 27.51
N VAL A 173 2.07 -23.76 27.93
CA VAL A 173 2.57 -24.87 27.12
C VAL A 173 1.66 -26.07 27.36
N SER A 174 1.16 -26.71 26.29
CA SER A 174 0.55 -28.03 26.44
C SER A 174 1.64 -29.08 26.31
N VAL A 175 1.82 -29.89 27.35
CA VAL A 175 2.73 -31.06 27.37
C VAL A 175 1.96 -32.36 27.10
N ARG A 176 0.63 -32.28 26.90
CA ARG A 176 -0.22 -33.43 26.58
C ARG A 176 -0.28 -33.61 25.07
N GLY A 177 -0.35 -34.87 24.64
CA GLY A 177 -0.22 -35.29 23.23
C GLY A 177 -1.24 -34.68 22.28
N ALA A 178 -1.01 -34.90 20.97
CA ALA A 178 -1.66 -34.22 19.85
C ALA A 178 -3.21 -34.25 19.82
N GLU A 179 -3.88 -35.16 20.54
CA GLU A 179 -5.34 -35.39 20.42
C GLU A 179 -6.23 -34.82 21.54
N ASP A 180 -5.68 -34.13 22.56
CA ASP A 180 -6.48 -33.78 23.75
C ASP A 180 -7.32 -32.50 23.58
N SER A 181 -8.56 -32.66 23.11
CA SER A 181 -9.56 -31.64 22.75
C SER A 181 -10.30 -30.98 23.94
N ARG A 182 -9.79 -31.06 25.18
CA ARG A 182 -10.54 -30.61 26.39
C ARG A 182 -9.82 -29.63 27.32
N GLY A 183 -8.78 -28.93 26.86
CA GLY A 183 -8.15 -27.82 27.59
C GLY A 183 -8.02 -26.55 26.73
N PRO A 184 -7.75 -25.36 27.32
CA PRO A 184 -7.39 -24.19 26.52
C PRO A 184 -6.14 -24.56 25.71
N GLN A 185 -6.24 -24.51 24.38
CA GLN A 185 -5.15 -24.85 23.45
C GLN A 185 -3.90 -24.07 23.85
N GLY A 186 -2.87 -24.78 24.33
CA GLY A 186 -1.54 -24.19 24.43
C GLY A 186 -1.09 -23.84 23.02
N GLN A 187 -0.80 -22.56 22.75
CA GLN A 187 -0.40 -22.11 21.41
C GLN A 187 0.95 -22.67 20.94
N LEU A 188 1.75 -23.27 21.86
CA LEU A 188 3.06 -23.84 21.58
C LEU A 188 3.17 -25.24 22.23
N ASN A 189 3.71 -26.22 21.50
CA ASN A 189 3.91 -27.61 21.97
C ASN A 189 5.28 -28.16 21.50
N LEU A 190 5.90 -29.03 22.30
CA LEU A 190 7.19 -29.69 22.01
C LEU A 190 7.15 -30.57 20.76
N GLN A 191 5.99 -31.13 20.43
CA GLN A 191 5.78 -32.00 19.27
C GLN A 191 5.08 -31.27 18.12
N HIS A 192 4.96 -29.94 18.16
CA HIS A 192 4.27 -29.18 17.10
C HIS A 192 5.24 -28.33 16.29
N VAL A 193 4.87 -28.15 15.03
CA VAL A 193 5.43 -27.16 14.11
C VAL A 193 4.34 -26.14 13.80
N HIS A 194 4.66 -24.86 13.85
CA HIS A 194 3.69 -23.81 13.57
C HIS A 194 3.86 -23.29 12.15
N VAL A 195 2.81 -23.42 11.34
CA VAL A 195 2.77 -22.96 9.96
C VAL A 195 2.03 -21.64 9.92
N LEU A 196 2.76 -20.59 9.58
CA LEU A 196 2.22 -19.25 9.42
C LEU A 196 1.98 -18.98 7.93
N LEU A 197 0.74 -18.77 7.55
CA LEU A 197 0.34 -18.53 6.16
C LEU A 197 -0.02 -17.07 5.95
N SER A 198 0.31 -16.54 4.78
CA SER A 198 -0.22 -15.26 4.33
C SER A 198 -1.17 -15.48 3.15
N ARG A 199 -2.44 -15.14 3.34
CA ARG A 199 -3.44 -15.07 2.25
C ARG A 199 -3.45 -13.72 1.54
N THR A 200 -2.75 -12.75 2.12
CA THR A 200 -2.60 -11.41 1.55
C THR A 200 -1.47 -11.41 0.53
N GLN A 201 -1.64 -10.74 -0.60
CA GLN A 201 -0.60 -10.44 -1.58
C GLN A 201 -0.16 -8.98 -1.45
N ALA A 202 1.10 -8.68 -1.79
CA ALA A 202 1.64 -7.32 -1.76
C ALA A 202 1.77 -6.73 -3.17
N TYR A 203 1.07 -5.62 -3.39
CA TYR A 203 0.99 -4.89 -4.66
C TYR A 203 1.88 -3.63 -4.62
N PRO A 204 3.06 -3.64 -5.26
CA PRO A 204 3.95 -2.49 -5.31
C PRO A 204 3.45 -1.46 -6.31
N VAL A 205 3.45 -0.21 -5.88
CA VAL A 205 3.09 0.97 -6.67
C VAL A 205 4.34 1.84 -6.76
N GLU A 206 4.76 2.15 -7.97
CA GLU A 206 5.99 2.91 -8.21
C GLU A 206 5.67 4.39 -8.50
N ARG A 207 6.43 5.30 -7.86
CA ARG A 207 6.41 6.75 -8.14
C ARG A 207 5.03 7.40 -8.19
N SER A 208 4.09 6.90 -7.40
CA SER A 208 2.74 7.46 -7.29
C SER A 208 2.73 8.86 -6.68
N THR A 209 1.70 9.65 -7.02
CA THR A 209 1.46 10.95 -6.39
C THR A 209 0.72 10.74 -5.05
N PRO A 210 1.31 11.09 -3.90
CA PRO A 210 0.61 10.99 -2.62
C PRO A 210 -0.47 12.07 -2.50
N ARG A 211 -1.48 11.82 -1.67
CA ARG A 211 -2.58 12.77 -1.46
C ARG A 211 -2.18 13.81 -0.42
N TRP A 212 -2.27 15.09 -0.79
CA TRP A 212 -2.14 16.20 0.15
C TRP A 212 -3.35 16.27 1.11
N VAL A 213 -3.07 16.39 2.41
CA VAL A 213 -4.10 16.53 3.47
C VAL A 213 -4.01 17.91 4.11
N ALA A 214 -2.78 18.33 4.44
CA ALA A 214 -2.45 19.64 4.98
C ALA A 214 -0.99 19.96 4.62
N GLU A 215 -0.53 21.18 4.93
CA GLU A 215 0.86 21.60 4.72
C GLU A 215 1.85 20.56 5.32
N GLY A 216 2.77 20.07 4.49
CA GLY A 216 3.73 19.02 4.83
C GLY A 216 3.15 17.65 5.20
N CYS A 217 1.84 17.40 5.08
CA CYS A 217 1.16 16.19 5.55
C CYS A 217 0.40 15.49 4.41
N TYR A 218 0.70 14.20 4.20
CA TYR A 218 0.18 13.44 3.07
C TYR A 218 -0.20 12.00 3.45
N THR A 219 -1.08 11.37 2.67
CA THR A 219 -1.26 9.91 2.68
C THR A 219 -0.58 9.30 1.46
N PHE A 220 -0.04 8.09 1.60
CA PHE A 220 0.55 7.33 0.48
C PHE A 220 -0.51 7.00 -0.57
N HIS A 221 -1.71 6.59 -0.13
CA HIS A 221 -2.81 6.30 -1.03
C HIS A 221 -3.35 7.59 -1.67
N ALA A 222 -3.42 7.63 -3.00
CA ALA A 222 -3.82 8.81 -3.78
C ALA A 222 -5.26 9.29 -3.52
N LEU A 223 -6.17 8.37 -3.15
CA LEU A 223 -7.55 8.71 -2.75
C LEU A 223 -7.68 9.27 -1.30
N GLY A 224 -6.58 9.39 -0.54
CA GLY A 224 -6.64 9.91 0.83
C GLY A 224 -7.00 8.87 1.89
N LEU A 225 -6.90 7.58 1.58
CA LEU A 225 -7.24 6.50 2.50
C LEU A 225 -6.07 6.13 3.40
N ASP A 226 -6.36 5.80 4.67
CA ASP A 226 -5.37 5.22 5.57
C ASP A 226 -5.14 3.76 5.20
N THR A 227 -4.00 3.45 4.57
CA THR A 227 -3.67 2.12 4.04
C THR A 227 -2.36 1.61 4.67
N PRO A 228 -2.36 0.43 5.33
CA PRO A 228 -1.13 -0.12 5.89
C PRO A 228 -0.11 -0.43 4.79
N LEU A 229 1.15 -0.09 5.05
CA LEU A 229 2.26 -0.31 4.12
C LEU A 229 2.77 -1.73 4.23
N TYR A 230 3.01 -2.37 3.09
CA TYR A 230 3.54 -3.73 2.99
C TYR A 230 4.97 -3.72 2.46
N THR A 231 5.71 -4.78 2.78
CA THR A 231 7.02 -5.08 2.21
C THR A 231 7.02 -6.48 1.62
N ARG A 232 7.71 -6.65 0.48
CA ARG A 232 8.09 -7.97 -0.01
C ARG A 232 9.36 -8.39 0.72
N ARG A 233 9.23 -9.22 1.75
CA ARG A 233 10.38 -9.72 2.51
C ARG A 233 10.82 -11.06 1.94
N LEU A 234 12.09 -11.20 1.55
CA LEU A 234 12.69 -12.54 1.57
C LEU A 234 12.72 -13.00 3.03
N HIS A 235 11.90 -13.99 3.39
CA HIS A 235 11.81 -14.41 4.78
C HIS A 235 13.13 -15.10 5.19
N THR A 236 13.96 -14.42 5.97
CA THR A 236 15.05 -15.04 6.73
C THR A 236 14.61 -15.11 8.19
N PRO A 237 14.11 -16.25 8.70
CA PRO A 237 13.77 -16.33 10.11
C PRO A 237 15.05 -16.11 10.92
N ALA A 238 14.99 -15.29 11.97
CA ALA A 238 16.13 -14.98 12.85
C ALA A 238 16.74 -16.23 13.56
N LEU A 239 16.16 -17.41 13.36
CA LEU A 239 16.54 -18.71 13.92
C LEU A 239 17.04 -19.69 12.84
N ARG A 240 17.16 -19.28 11.57
CA ARG A 240 17.80 -20.06 10.49
C ARG A 240 18.97 -19.28 9.91
N GLU A 241 20.03 -20.00 9.59
CA GLU A 241 21.19 -19.48 8.84
C GLU A 241 20.90 -19.33 7.34
N LEU A 242 19.80 -19.89 6.84
CA LEU A 242 19.41 -19.85 5.43
C LEU A 242 18.03 -19.19 5.24
N PRO A 243 17.91 -18.21 4.32
CA PRO A 243 16.64 -17.59 3.97
C PRO A 243 15.68 -18.62 3.37
N ALA A 244 14.41 -18.58 3.78
CA ALA A 244 13.34 -19.14 3.00
C ALA A 244 13.26 -18.33 1.70
N THR A 245 13.40 -19.01 0.57
CA THR A 245 13.51 -18.44 -0.78
C THR A 245 12.21 -17.80 -1.30
N LEU A 246 11.18 -17.65 -0.47
CA LEU A 246 9.87 -17.14 -0.86
C LEU A 246 9.67 -15.74 -0.28
N GLU A 247 9.36 -14.79 -1.17
CA GLU A 247 8.96 -13.45 -0.77
C GLU A 247 7.62 -13.53 -0.01
N GLN A 248 7.61 -12.96 1.19
CA GLN A 248 6.43 -12.87 2.03
C GLN A 248 5.87 -11.45 2.02
N PRO A 249 4.59 -11.30 1.65
CA PRO A 249 3.88 -10.05 1.78
C PRO A 249 3.55 -9.83 3.26
N LEU A 250 4.41 -9.08 3.95
CA LEU A 250 4.24 -8.77 5.37
C LEU A 250 4.04 -7.28 5.57
N PRO A 251 3.16 -6.87 6.50
CA PRO A 251 3.01 -5.47 6.86
C PRO A 251 4.35 -4.94 7.36
N PHE A 252 4.72 -3.76 6.90
CA PHE A 252 5.92 -3.08 7.35
C PHE A 252 5.66 -2.49 8.73
N THR A 253 6.48 -2.84 9.72
CA THR A 253 6.23 -2.45 11.11
C THR A 253 7.05 -1.23 11.49
N SER A 254 6.48 -0.38 12.36
CA SER A 254 7.15 0.82 12.85
C SER A 254 8.54 0.50 13.42
N LYS A 255 8.66 -0.62 14.15
CA LYS A 255 9.94 -1.06 14.69
C LYS A 255 10.93 -1.55 13.62
N GLY A 256 10.45 -2.27 12.60
CA GLY A 256 11.32 -2.69 11.49
C GLY A 256 11.93 -1.48 10.78
N MET A 257 11.13 -0.43 10.63
CA MET A 257 11.60 0.86 10.11
C MET A 257 12.62 1.53 11.06
N GLU A 258 12.35 1.59 12.37
CA GLU A 258 13.30 2.14 13.35
C GLU A 258 14.66 1.43 13.33
N GLU A 259 14.66 0.11 13.19
CA GLU A 259 15.89 -0.70 13.16
C GLU A 259 16.71 -0.44 11.89
N GLU A 260 16.05 -0.35 10.73
CA GLU A 260 16.71 -0.06 9.45
C GLU A 260 17.26 1.39 9.42
N VAL A 261 16.51 2.36 9.95
CA VAL A 261 16.99 3.74 10.12
C VAL A 261 18.19 3.80 11.07
N ALA A 262 18.15 3.07 12.19
CA ALA A 262 19.26 3.02 13.15
C ALA A 262 20.51 2.36 12.54
N GLU A 263 20.35 1.31 11.74
CA GLU A 263 21.42 0.68 10.96
C GLU A 263 22.02 1.68 9.97
N ALA A 264 21.19 2.39 9.20
CA ALA A 264 21.62 3.44 8.27
C ALA A 264 22.40 4.56 8.95
N ILE A 265 21.92 5.03 10.11
CA ILE A 265 22.63 6.02 10.92
C ILE A 265 23.98 5.48 11.40
N LYS A 266 24.04 4.23 11.87
CA LYS A 266 25.29 3.61 12.32
C LYS A 266 26.31 3.50 11.18
N HIS A 267 25.88 3.10 9.99
CA HIS A 267 26.72 3.02 8.80
C HIS A 267 27.22 4.40 8.35
N LEU A 268 26.35 5.43 8.40
CA LEU A 268 26.71 6.82 8.15
C LEU A 268 27.80 7.31 9.12
N LEU A 269 27.64 7.05 10.42
CA LEU A 269 28.64 7.41 11.44
C LEU A 269 29.95 6.61 11.26
N GLY A 270 29.86 5.35 10.85
CA GLY A 270 30.99 4.47 10.58
C GLY A 270 31.65 4.62 9.21
N HIS A 271 31.19 5.55 8.37
CA HIS A 271 31.69 5.77 6.99
C HIS A 271 31.67 4.51 6.10
N THR A 272 30.69 3.64 6.31
CA THR A 272 30.51 2.41 5.53
C THR A 272 29.26 2.51 4.64
N PRO A 273 29.24 1.87 3.46
CA PRO A 273 28.05 1.87 2.62
C PRO A 273 26.92 1.12 3.34
N HIS A 274 25.72 1.70 3.32
CA HIS A 274 24.50 1.06 3.79
C HIS A 274 23.72 0.55 2.58
N ALA A 275 23.38 -0.74 2.58
CA ALA A 275 22.45 -1.30 1.60
C ALA A 275 21.06 -1.40 2.26
N PRO A 276 20.09 -0.55 1.87
CA PRO A 276 18.74 -0.64 2.42
C PRO A 276 18.08 -1.97 2.05
N ARG A 277 17.27 -2.48 2.97
CA ARG A 277 16.51 -3.73 2.82
C ARG A 277 15.13 -3.45 2.27
N HIS A 278 14.46 -2.45 2.84
CA HIS A 278 13.08 -2.11 2.51
C HIS A 278 12.87 -0.60 2.35
N LEU A 279 13.63 0.23 3.07
CA LEU A 279 13.40 1.67 3.16
C LEU A 279 14.52 2.49 2.51
N GLY A 280 14.17 3.40 1.60
CA GLY A 280 15.11 4.29 0.93
C GLY A 280 15.61 3.75 -0.41
N PRO A 281 16.69 4.32 -0.99
CA PRO A 281 17.06 4.09 -2.39
C PRO A 281 17.31 2.60 -2.71
N GLY A 282 16.47 2.00 -3.55
CA GLY A 282 16.53 0.58 -3.92
C GLY A 282 15.70 -0.35 -3.04
N GLY A 283 15.07 0.15 -1.98
CA GLY A 283 14.05 -0.55 -1.20
C GLY A 283 12.65 -0.45 -1.81
N GLY A 284 11.69 -1.23 -1.30
CA GLY A 284 10.29 -1.20 -1.75
C GLY A 284 9.47 0.00 -1.24
N LEU A 285 9.94 0.69 -0.19
CA LEU A 285 9.37 1.93 0.32
C LEU A 285 10.34 3.09 0.06
N GLN A 286 9.96 4.02 -0.83
CA GLN A 286 10.76 5.17 -1.21
C GLN A 286 9.93 6.45 -1.24
N VAL A 287 10.56 7.56 -0.88
CA VAL A 287 10.00 8.91 -1.02
C VAL A 287 10.95 9.70 -1.89
N PHE A 288 10.41 10.40 -2.89
CA PHE A 288 11.18 11.23 -3.80
C PHE A 288 10.79 12.69 -3.61
N LEU A 289 11.79 13.54 -3.43
CA LEU A 289 11.64 15.00 -3.40
C LEU A 289 12.29 15.57 -4.65
N ALA A 290 11.50 16.22 -5.51
CA ALA A 290 11.96 16.71 -6.82
C ALA A 290 12.73 15.65 -7.63
N GLY A 291 12.23 14.40 -7.64
CA GLY A 291 12.83 13.27 -8.35
C GLY A 291 14.03 12.61 -7.66
N THR A 292 14.53 13.16 -6.56
CA THR A 292 15.66 12.58 -5.80
C THR A 292 15.15 11.71 -4.66
N PRO A 293 15.58 10.43 -4.54
CA PRO A 293 15.14 9.56 -3.46
C PRO A 293 15.73 10.00 -2.12
N VAL A 294 14.88 10.06 -1.10
CA VAL A 294 15.27 10.38 0.28
C VAL A 294 16.11 9.23 0.86
N PRO A 295 17.30 9.51 1.42
CA PRO A 295 18.13 8.49 2.08
C PRO A 295 17.48 7.88 3.32
N THR A 296 17.75 6.59 3.58
CA THR A 296 17.20 5.84 4.73
C THR A 296 17.42 6.52 6.07
N ALA A 297 18.57 7.20 6.27
CA ALA A 297 18.91 7.87 7.53
C ALA A 297 18.06 9.12 7.84
N ASP A 298 17.29 9.62 6.86
CA ASP A 298 16.46 10.82 6.99
C ASP A 298 15.01 10.47 7.34
N PHE A 299 14.67 9.18 7.38
CA PHE A 299 13.35 8.71 7.76
C PHE A 299 13.18 8.62 9.28
N HIS A 300 11.94 8.76 9.75
CA HIS A 300 11.56 8.58 11.14
C HIS A 300 10.25 7.80 11.23
N ALA A 301 10.27 6.62 11.84
CA ALA A 301 9.04 5.89 12.14
C ALA A 301 8.26 6.66 13.22
N ARG A 302 6.99 7.02 12.97
CA ARG A 302 6.18 7.77 13.93
C ARG A 302 4.70 7.57 13.64
N SER A 303 3.89 7.46 14.69
CA SER A 303 2.45 7.54 14.50
C SER A 303 2.04 8.97 14.12
N LEU A 304 1.33 9.11 13.02
CA LEU A 304 0.85 10.38 12.46
C LEU A 304 -0.68 10.49 12.63
N GLU A 305 -1.23 9.90 13.69
CA GLU A 305 -2.64 10.07 14.06
C GLU A 305 -3.02 11.55 14.16
N SER A 306 -2.16 12.32 14.83
CA SER A 306 -2.32 13.76 15.06
C SER A 306 -1.48 14.62 14.11
N TRP A 307 -0.94 14.05 13.02
CA TRP A 307 -0.19 14.77 11.97
C TRP A 307 1.00 15.61 12.48
N HIS A 308 1.69 15.15 13.51
CA HIS A 308 2.87 15.84 14.04
C HIS A 308 4.05 15.74 13.06
N ARG A 309 4.48 16.89 12.52
CA ARG A 309 5.66 16.98 11.66
C ARG A 309 6.95 16.52 12.39
N PRO A 310 7.93 15.93 11.69
CA PRO A 310 9.23 15.65 12.28
C PRO A 310 10.06 16.93 12.43
N GLY A 311 10.97 16.93 13.42
CA GLY A 311 12.07 17.89 13.45
C GLY A 311 13.01 17.64 12.26
N PRO A 312 14.14 18.38 12.12
CA PRO A 312 14.83 19.11 13.17
C PRO A 312 14.45 20.59 13.27
N SER A 313 13.60 21.10 12.38
CA SER A 313 13.22 22.52 12.33
C SER A 313 11.97 22.79 13.17
N TYR A 314 12.02 23.83 13.98
CA TYR A 314 10.97 24.29 14.89
C TYR A 314 10.85 25.80 14.80
N VAL A 315 9.69 26.33 15.19
CA VAL A 315 9.50 27.76 15.40
C VAL A 315 9.17 27.96 16.88
N GLY A 316 10.00 28.73 17.57
CA GLY A 316 9.90 28.99 19.00
C GLY A 316 9.74 30.47 19.31
N LEU A 317 9.84 30.81 20.59
CA LEU A 317 9.73 32.17 21.09
C LEU A 317 10.92 32.51 21.98
N ARG A 318 11.62 33.61 21.66
CA ARG A 318 12.66 34.19 22.51
C ARG A 318 12.06 35.36 23.30
N SER A 319 12.24 35.39 24.61
CA SER A 319 11.80 36.50 25.44
C SER A 319 12.58 37.78 25.13
N GLY A 320 11.99 38.92 25.51
CA GLY A 320 12.74 40.15 25.76
C GLY A 320 13.66 40.03 26.99
N HIS A 321 14.11 41.17 27.52
CA HIS A 321 14.86 41.18 28.78
C HIS A 321 13.99 40.68 29.93
N VAL A 322 14.54 39.76 30.72
CA VAL A 322 13.83 39.14 31.85
C VAL A 322 14.18 39.88 33.14
N HIS A 323 13.14 40.32 33.83
CA HIS A 323 13.21 41.13 35.04
C HIS A 323 12.63 40.35 36.23
N LEU A 324 13.41 39.44 36.81
CA LEU A 324 12.95 38.51 37.86
C LEU A 324 12.50 39.24 39.14
N GLU A 325 13.08 40.42 39.41
CA GLU A 325 12.76 41.29 40.54
C GLU A 325 11.35 41.89 40.47
N HIS A 326 10.76 41.99 39.27
CA HIS A 326 9.45 42.60 39.04
C HIS A 326 8.28 41.58 39.09
N LEU A 327 8.57 40.31 39.41
CA LEU A 327 7.55 39.25 39.46
C LEU A 327 6.66 39.35 40.73
N PRO A 328 5.36 39.01 40.65
CA PRO A 328 4.44 38.93 41.80
C PRO A 328 4.52 37.58 42.52
N HIS A 329 4.25 37.52 43.84
CA HIS A 329 4.58 36.37 44.71
C HIS A 329 4.11 35.01 44.17
N HIS A 330 2.99 34.98 43.44
CA HIS A 330 2.50 33.83 42.69
C HIS A 330 2.35 34.19 41.21
N PRO A 331 3.42 34.06 40.40
CA PRO A 331 3.34 34.39 38.97
C PRO A 331 2.40 33.42 38.27
N GLU A 332 1.40 33.97 37.60
CA GLU A 332 0.47 33.22 36.75
C GLU A 332 0.45 33.81 35.34
N LEU A 333 0.47 32.94 34.32
CA LEU A 333 0.41 33.33 32.92
C LEU A 333 -0.34 32.28 32.10
N HIS A 334 -0.97 32.70 31.01
CA HIS A 334 -1.60 31.78 30.08
C HIS A 334 -0.68 31.47 28.91
N VAL A 335 -0.68 30.22 28.45
CA VAL A 335 0.08 29.78 27.29
C VAL A 335 -0.83 29.08 26.27
N ARG A 336 -0.56 29.33 24.99
CA ARG A 336 -1.11 28.59 23.85
C ARG A 336 0.05 28.06 23.00
N LEU A 337 0.05 26.77 22.70
CA LEU A 337 1.00 26.15 21.77
C LEU A 337 0.21 25.69 20.53
N GLY A 338 0.42 26.34 19.39
CA GLY A 338 -0.35 26.12 18.17
C GLY A 338 -1.85 26.37 18.40
N LYS A 339 -2.69 25.35 18.15
CA LYS A 339 -4.14 25.43 18.35
C LYS A 339 -4.59 25.11 19.78
N GLU A 340 -3.68 24.67 20.65
CA GLU A 340 -4.01 24.18 21.97
C GLU A 340 -3.75 25.22 23.06
N GLY A 341 -4.74 25.44 23.92
CA GLY A 341 -4.75 26.44 24.99
C GLY A 341 -5.86 27.50 24.81
N PRO A 342 -5.97 28.47 25.73
CA PRO A 342 -4.97 28.82 26.74
C PRO A 342 -4.98 27.89 27.96
N HIS A 343 -3.80 27.50 28.44
CA HIS A 343 -3.60 26.82 29.72
C HIS A 343 -2.95 27.77 30.74
N SER A 344 -3.37 27.74 32.00
CA SER A 344 -2.74 28.51 33.08
C SER A 344 -1.47 27.84 33.56
N LEU A 345 -0.38 28.59 33.62
CA LEU A 345 0.89 28.16 34.21
C LEU A 345 1.10 28.93 35.51
N ARG A 346 1.31 28.20 36.61
CA ARG A 346 1.69 28.78 37.90
C ARG A 346 3.15 28.47 38.16
N LEU A 347 3.94 29.52 38.37
CA LEU A 347 5.38 29.39 38.62
C LEU A 347 5.65 29.43 40.13
N PRO A 348 6.58 28.63 40.64
CA PRO A 348 6.90 28.65 42.06
C PRO A 348 7.76 29.87 42.43
N HIS A 349 7.64 30.36 43.66
CA HIS A 349 8.34 31.56 44.13
C HIS A 349 9.88 31.44 44.05
N HIS A 350 10.43 30.25 44.32
CA HIS A 350 11.89 30.00 44.26
C HIS A 350 12.46 30.09 42.84
N ALA A 351 11.63 30.09 41.79
CA ALA A 351 12.08 30.23 40.41
C ALA A 351 12.82 31.55 40.13
N ARG A 352 12.68 32.55 41.00
CA ARG A 352 13.30 33.88 40.86
C ARG A 352 14.79 33.92 41.22
N GLU A 353 15.33 32.87 41.82
CA GLU A 353 16.71 32.83 42.30
C GLU A 353 17.72 32.94 41.15
N SER A 354 17.37 32.48 39.96
CA SER A 354 18.19 32.62 38.76
C SER A 354 17.37 32.44 37.48
N LEU A 355 17.89 32.94 36.36
CA LEU A 355 17.27 32.72 35.04
C LEU A 355 17.19 31.23 34.68
N ALA A 356 18.16 30.42 35.12
CA ALA A 356 18.16 28.97 34.93
C ALA A 356 17.07 28.28 35.78
N ALA A 357 16.87 28.71 37.03
CA ALA A 357 15.76 28.23 37.86
C ALA A 357 14.41 28.60 37.25
N MET A 358 14.28 29.81 36.70
CA MET A 358 13.08 30.26 35.98
C MET A 358 12.80 29.43 34.73
N ALA A 359 13.83 29.19 33.90
CA ALA A 359 13.72 28.33 32.72
C ALA A 359 13.22 26.93 33.11
N HIS A 360 13.81 26.33 34.15
CA HIS A 360 13.40 25.01 34.64
C HIS A 360 11.95 25.01 35.15
N ALA A 361 11.56 26.00 35.95
CA ALA A 361 10.19 26.10 36.47
C ALA A 361 9.16 26.28 35.35
N LEU A 362 9.46 27.12 34.36
CA LEU A 362 8.60 27.32 33.19
C LEU A 362 8.50 26.05 32.34
N GLU A 363 9.60 25.32 32.13
CA GLU A 363 9.60 24.03 31.44
C GLU A 363 8.73 23.00 32.15
N GLN A 364 8.85 22.87 33.48
CA GLN A 364 8.01 21.94 34.26
C GLN A 364 6.53 22.34 34.23
N ALA A 365 6.23 23.64 34.34
CA ALA A 365 4.87 24.14 34.25
C ALA A 365 4.25 23.86 32.87
N LEU A 366 5.00 24.10 31.79
CA LEU A 366 4.58 23.78 30.43
C LEU A 366 4.29 22.29 30.27
N ARG A 367 5.20 21.41 30.72
CA ARG A 367 5.00 19.95 30.63
C ARG A 367 3.82 19.44 31.43
N GLY A 368 3.49 20.10 32.53
CA GLY A 368 2.33 19.77 33.37
C GLY A 368 1.01 20.34 32.87
N ALA A 369 1.02 21.27 31.91
CA ALA A 369 -0.17 22.01 31.49
C ALA A 369 -1.13 21.21 30.59
N SER A 370 -0.60 20.27 29.80
CA SER A 370 -1.36 19.39 28.92
C SER A 370 -0.63 18.06 28.68
N SER A 371 -1.38 17.01 28.35
CA SER A 371 -0.85 15.71 27.92
C SER A 371 -0.39 15.67 26.46
N GLN A 372 -0.62 16.72 25.67
CA GLN A 372 -0.21 16.76 24.26
C GLN A 372 1.31 16.83 24.10
N ALA A 373 1.82 16.30 22.97
CA ALA A 373 3.26 16.22 22.70
C ALA A 373 3.93 17.60 22.60
N ALA A 374 3.18 18.61 22.14
CA ALA A 374 3.64 20.00 22.09
C ALA A 374 4.04 20.54 23.47
N PHE A 375 3.33 20.15 24.53
CA PHE A 375 3.59 20.58 25.91
C PHE A 375 4.55 19.64 26.64
N THR A 376 4.28 18.33 26.62
CA THR A 376 5.07 17.33 27.37
C THR A 376 6.54 17.23 26.94
N ARG A 377 6.85 17.60 25.69
CA ARG A 377 8.23 17.64 25.17
C ARG A 377 8.78 19.06 25.00
N ALA A 378 8.02 20.09 25.40
CA ALA A 378 8.49 21.48 25.33
C ALA A 378 9.80 21.66 26.10
N ARG A 379 10.64 22.59 25.65
CA ARG A 379 11.92 22.94 26.27
C ARG A 379 11.99 24.44 26.52
N VAL A 380 12.58 24.81 27.65
CA VAL A 380 12.90 26.21 27.95
C VAL A 380 14.39 26.31 28.25
N LEU A 381 15.09 27.08 27.42
CA LEU A 381 16.55 27.24 27.49
C LEU A 381 16.92 28.68 27.83
N VAL A 382 18.11 28.87 28.38
CA VAL A 382 18.68 30.19 28.64
C VAL A 382 19.61 30.57 27.47
N LEU A 383 19.31 31.67 26.79
CA LEU A 383 20.14 32.26 25.74
C LEU A 383 20.64 33.63 26.20
N GLY A 384 21.83 33.67 26.81
CA GLY A 384 22.34 34.88 27.46
C GLY A 384 21.42 35.30 28.61
N GLU A 385 20.87 36.52 28.54
CA GLU A 385 19.92 37.06 29.54
C GLU A 385 18.44 36.84 29.17
N ARG A 386 18.16 35.96 28.20
CA ARG A 386 16.81 35.73 27.66
C ARG A 386 16.41 34.26 27.76
N LEU A 387 15.11 34.00 27.74
CA LEU A 387 14.52 32.66 27.69
C LEU A 387 14.18 32.30 26.25
N LEU A 388 14.46 31.06 25.86
CA LEU A 388 13.98 30.46 24.61
C LEU A 388 12.97 29.37 24.94
N VAL A 389 11.74 29.53 24.47
CA VAL A 389 10.68 28.52 24.57
C VAL A 389 10.57 27.81 23.22
N VAL A 390 10.82 26.51 23.21
CA VAL A 390 10.68 25.65 22.02
C VAL A 390 9.55 24.66 22.27
N PRO A 391 8.55 24.57 21.37
CA PRO A 391 7.49 23.58 21.51
C PRO A 391 8.06 22.16 21.36
N GLY A 392 7.39 21.19 21.98
CA GLY A 392 7.82 19.79 21.98
C GLY A 392 7.68 19.06 20.63
N VAL A 393 6.98 19.67 19.69
CA VAL A 393 6.82 19.23 18.30
C VAL A 393 6.92 20.47 17.40
N PRO A 394 7.33 20.33 16.13
CA PRO A 394 7.25 21.42 15.18
C PRO A 394 5.79 21.85 14.99
N LEU A 395 5.54 23.15 15.13
CA LEU A 395 4.22 23.75 14.99
C LEU A 395 4.29 24.84 13.92
N GLU A 396 3.23 24.96 13.14
CA GLU A 396 3.06 26.02 12.14
C GLU A 396 2.27 27.20 12.72
N LYS A 397 2.48 28.40 12.16
CA LYS A 397 1.68 29.63 12.35
C LYS A 397 1.38 30.00 13.82
N ASP A 398 2.09 31.00 14.36
CA ASP A 398 2.00 31.47 15.76
C ASP A 398 2.14 30.33 16.80
N PRO A 399 3.26 29.58 16.77
CA PRO A 399 3.39 28.29 17.45
C PRO A 399 3.43 28.39 18.98
N VAL A 400 3.86 29.52 19.52
CA VAL A 400 4.05 29.73 20.97
C VAL A 400 3.55 31.13 21.30
N ARG A 401 2.52 31.21 22.15
CA ARG A 401 1.95 32.49 22.56
C ARG A 401 1.71 32.49 24.06
N PHE A 402 2.18 33.56 24.70
CA PHE A 402 1.91 33.84 26.10
C PHE A 402 0.99 35.06 26.25
N GLU A 403 0.07 34.97 27.19
CA GLU A 403 -0.92 36.00 27.50
C GLU A 403 -0.96 36.21 29.03
N ALA A 404 -1.34 37.41 29.46
CA ALA A 404 -1.50 37.74 30.88
C ALA A 404 -2.60 36.89 31.52
N ALA A 405 -2.38 36.40 32.73
CA ALA A 405 -3.44 35.74 33.49
C ALA A 405 -4.44 36.77 34.04
N SER A 406 -5.69 36.34 34.27
CA SER A 406 -6.70 37.22 34.86
C SER A 406 -6.25 37.65 36.27
N GLY A 407 -5.93 38.94 36.44
CA GLY A 407 -5.41 39.50 37.70
C GLY A 407 -3.89 39.51 37.85
N ASP A 408 -3.13 39.03 36.85
CA ASP A 408 -1.66 39.08 36.81
C ASP A 408 -1.16 39.42 35.40
N ASP A 409 -1.10 40.71 35.10
CA ASP A 409 -0.50 41.28 33.88
C ASP A 409 1.01 41.46 33.99
N LYS A 410 1.53 41.60 35.22
CA LYS A 410 2.96 41.86 35.48
C LYS A 410 3.83 40.67 35.13
N SER A 411 3.39 39.43 35.37
CA SER A 411 4.20 38.23 35.15
C SER A 411 4.66 38.04 33.71
N VAL A 412 3.75 38.18 32.73
CA VAL A 412 4.08 37.99 31.31
C VAL A 412 4.99 39.10 30.77
N HIS A 413 4.88 40.31 31.31
CA HIS A 413 5.73 41.46 30.97
C HIS A 413 7.12 41.36 31.63
N ALA A 414 7.18 40.99 32.92
CA ALA A 414 8.44 40.80 33.65
C ALA A 414 9.29 39.67 33.05
N LEU A 415 8.66 38.61 32.52
CA LEU A 415 9.37 37.54 31.79
C LEU A 415 9.68 37.90 30.33
N GLY A 416 9.27 39.07 29.85
CA GLY A 416 9.49 39.49 28.45
C GLY A 416 8.80 38.58 27.42
N LEU A 417 7.75 37.85 27.80
CA LEU A 417 7.05 36.87 26.95
C LEU A 417 5.83 37.46 26.22
N SER A 418 5.45 38.70 26.56
CA SER A 418 4.37 39.42 25.89
C SER A 418 4.72 39.73 24.42
N ARG A 419 3.72 39.75 23.53
CA ARG A 419 3.87 40.06 22.09
C ARG A 419 4.79 41.24 21.72
N PRO A 420 4.78 42.40 22.42
CA PRO A 420 5.67 43.51 22.06
C PRO A 420 7.15 43.30 22.43
N HIS A 421 7.45 42.36 23.33
CA HIS A 421 8.81 42.11 23.83
C HIS A 421 9.41 40.79 23.35
N ALA A 422 8.55 39.81 23.06
CA ALA A 422 8.97 38.49 22.63
C ALA A 422 9.15 38.43 21.11
N HIS A 423 10.23 37.81 20.67
CA HIS A 423 10.59 37.66 19.27
C HIS A 423 10.44 36.21 18.83
N ARG A 424 9.82 35.97 17.68
CA ARG A 424 9.79 34.64 17.09
C ARG A 424 11.18 34.29 16.54
N VAL A 425 11.52 33.01 16.71
CA VAL A 425 12.81 32.48 16.28
C VAL A 425 12.63 31.13 15.61
N ALA A 426 13.38 30.91 14.54
CA ALA A 426 13.52 29.59 13.93
C ALA A 426 14.61 28.83 14.68
N VAL A 427 14.33 27.58 15.05
CA VAL A 427 15.21 26.74 15.86
C VAL A 427 15.47 25.44 15.12
N LEU A 428 16.74 25.08 14.95
CA LEU A 428 17.18 23.79 14.42
C LEU A 428 17.81 23.00 15.57
N ILE A 429 17.28 21.80 15.83
CA ILE A 429 17.72 20.95 16.94
C ILE A 429 18.44 19.73 16.35
N SER A 430 19.68 19.47 16.80
CA SER A 430 20.41 18.27 16.40
C SER A 430 19.79 17.00 16.97
N ARG A 431 20.24 15.84 16.48
CA ARG A 431 20.09 14.59 17.24
C ARG A 431 20.94 14.64 18.52
N GLU A 432 20.74 13.69 19.42
CA GLU A 432 21.64 13.52 20.57
C GLU A 432 23.07 13.26 20.10
N LEU A 433 23.96 14.17 20.45
CA LEU A 433 25.38 14.12 20.10
C LEU A 433 26.10 13.33 21.18
N ARG A 434 26.78 12.25 20.78
CA ARG A 434 27.72 11.57 21.68
C ARG A 434 29.08 12.24 21.56
N PRO A 435 29.79 12.51 22.68
CA PRO A 435 31.17 12.95 22.60
C PRO A 435 31.98 11.88 21.87
N ALA A 436 32.66 12.26 20.80
CA ALA A 436 33.56 11.35 20.11
C ALA A 436 34.92 11.36 20.81
N HIS A 437 35.59 10.21 20.87
CA HIS A 437 36.97 10.11 21.39
C HIS A 437 38.03 10.33 20.30
N ALA A 438 37.64 10.88 19.15
CA ALA A 438 38.51 11.10 17.99
C ALA A 438 38.91 12.57 17.88
N THR A 439 40.07 12.85 17.28
CA THR A 439 40.50 14.22 16.96
C THR A 439 39.48 14.90 16.04
N PRO A 440 39.03 16.12 16.39
CA PRO A 440 37.97 16.80 15.64
C PRO A 440 38.44 17.13 14.22
N ALA A 441 37.63 16.79 13.23
CA ALA A 441 37.88 17.10 11.83
C ALA A 441 36.84 18.11 11.32
N SER A 442 37.30 19.14 10.62
CA SER A 442 36.45 20.21 10.09
C SER A 442 35.68 19.74 8.87
N HIS A 443 34.35 19.85 8.91
CA HIS A 443 33.46 19.47 7.82
C HIS A 443 32.52 20.64 7.44
N PRO A 444 32.25 20.85 6.14
CA PRO A 444 31.38 21.93 5.70
C PRO A 444 29.91 21.64 6.06
N LEU A 445 29.18 22.68 6.43
CA LEU A 445 27.73 22.69 6.64
C LEU A 445 27.18 24.05 6.23
N SER A 446 26.11 24.09 5.45
CA SER A 446 25.43 25.33 5.08
C SER A 446 24.04 25.37 5.70
N LEU A 447 23.66 26.49 6.32
CA LEU A 447 22.35 26.69 6.96
C LEU A 447 21.57 27.81 6.29
N ARG A 448 20.25 27.66 6.18
CA ARG A 448 19.39 28.63 5.49
C ARG A 448 18.14 28.95 6.30
N LEU A 449 17.84 30.25 6.42
CA LEU A 449 16.65 30.79 7.07
C LEU A 449 15.61 31.19 6.01
N GLY A 450 14.54 30.41 5.85
CA GLY A 450 13.56 30.59 4.78
C GLY A 450 14.23 30.65 3.41
N ASP A 451 13.96 31.70 2.64
CA ASP A 451 14.55 31.91 1.32
C ASP A 451 15.84 32.74 1.31
N ALA A 452 16.32 33.20 2.48
CA ALA A 452 17.56 33.99 2.61
C ALA A 452 18.79 33.24 2.08
N PRO A 453 19.90 33.92 1.73
CA PRO A 453 21.13 33.23 1.32
C PRO A 453 21.69 32.32 2.42
N PRO A 454 22.30 31.18 2.07
CA PRO A 454 22.83 30.23 3.05
C PRO A 454 24.08 30.77 3.76
N VAL A 455 24.23 30.41 5.03
CA VAL A 455 25.40 30.68 5.87
C VAL A 455 26.26 29.43 5.92
N ALA A 456 27.47 29.53 5.38
CA ALA A 456 28.44 28.44 5.37
C ALA A 456 29.21 28.37 6.71
N LEU A 457 29.36 27.16 7.25
CA LEU A 457 29.98 26.86 8.52
C LEU A 457 30.97 25.70 8.36
N GLN A 458 31.98 25.70 9.23
CA GLN A 458 32.96 24.64 9.40
C GLN A 458 32.73 23.98 10.75
N VAL A 459 32.23 22.74 10.73
CA VAL A 459 31.85 21.97 11.91
C VAL A 459 33.01 21.09 12.37
N PRO A 460 33.54 21.27 13.59
CA PRO A 460 34.54 20.37 14.16
C PRO A 460 33.86 19.09 14.68
N LEU A 461 33.59 18.14 13.78
CA LEU A 461 32.97 16.86 14.15
C LEU A 461 33.88 16.09 15.11
N GLY A 462 33.37 15.78 16.29
CA GLY A 462 34.06 15.02 17.34
C GLY A 462 34.38 15.82 18.60
N ALA A 463 34.25 17.15 18.57
CA ALA A 463 34.33 18.01 19.76
C ALA A 463 33.15 17.76 20.72
N ALA A 464 33.30 18.18 21.99
CA ALA A 464 32.19 18.13 22.94
C ALA A 464 31.06 19.08 22.50
N PRO A 465 29.77 18.79 22.79
CA PRO A 465 28.65 19.63 22.33
C PRO A 465 28.79 21.12 22.68
N ALA A 466 29.34 21.43 23.87
CA ALA A 466 29.57 22.81 24.30
C ALA A 466 30.66 23.52 23.48
N GLU A 467 31.76 22.83 23.17
CA GLU A 467 32.84 23.35 22.32
C GLU A 467 32.35 23.56 20.89
N LEU A 468 31.58 22.60 20.37
CA LEU A 468 30.96 22.67 19.05
C LEU A 468 30.00 23.86 18.95
N ALA A 469 29.18 24.11 19.98
CA ALA A 469 28.32 25.28 20.04
C ALA A 469 29.09 26.60 20.05
N GLN A 470 30.16 26.70 20.84
CA GLN A 470 31.00 27.90 20.90
C GLN A 470 31.68 28.19 19.56
N GLU A 471 32.21 27.17 18.90
CA GLU A 471 32.93 27.35 17.64
C GLU A 471 31.99 27.72 16.49
N LEU A 472 30.81 27.10 16.41
CA LEU A 472 29.80 27.50 15.44
C LEU A 472 29.27 28.91 15.70
N HIS A 473 29.12 29.32 16.97
CA HIS A 473 28.65 30.66 17.30
C HIS A 473 29.60 31.76 16.80
N LYS A 474 30.92 31.54 16.84
CA LYS A 474 31.93 32.50 16.34
C LYS A 474 31.85 32.72 14.82
N GLN A 475 31.39 31.72 14.08
CA GLN A 475 31.29 31.76 12.62
C GLN A 475 29.98 32.41 12.12
N LEU A 476 29.00 32.58 13.01
CA LEU A 476 27.69 33.13 12.65
C LEU A 476 27.70 34.67 12.58
N PRO A 477 26.82 35.28 11.77
CA PRO A 477 26.77 36.73 11.63
C PRO A 477 26.34 37.43 12.94
N PRO A 478 27.14 38.36 13.50
CA PRO A 478 26.87 38.95 14.81
C PRO A 478 25.64 39.87 14.87
N HIS A 479 25.17 40.38 13.73
CA HIS A 479 24.07 41.36 13.66
C HIS A 479 22.72 40.78 13.20
N ALA A 480 22.62 39.46 13.00
CA ALA A 480 21.43 38.84 12.40
C ALA A 480 20.59 38.01 13.40
N GLY A 481 20.82 38.17 14.71
CA GLY A 481 20.05 37.45 15.75
C GLY A 481 20.28 35.93 15.76
N TRP A 482 21.46 35.48 15.29
CA TRP A 482 21.85 34.06 15.29
C TRP A 482 22.55 33.67 16.58
N HIS A 483 22.14 32.55 17.17
CA HIS A 483 22.74 31.99 18.37
C HIS A 483 22.89 30.48 18.25
N VAL A 484 23.94 29.93 18.87
CA VAL A 484 24.11 28.47 18.99
C VAL A 484 24.30 28.15 20.47
N HIS A 485 23.56 27.16 20.94
CA HIS A 485 23.59 26.72 22.33
C HIS A 485 23.62 25.20 22.41
N ALA A 486 24.33 24.67 23.39
CA ALA A 486 24.32 23.24 23.69
C ALA A 486 23.68 23.00 25.05
N ALA A 487 22.70 22.09 25.09
CA ALA A 487 22.05 21.65 26.32
C ALA A 487 21.77 20.15 26.25
N GLN A 488 22.13 19.41 27.31
CA GLN A 488 21.84 17.97 27.44
C GLN A 488 22.21 17.14 26.19
N ASN A 489 23.42 17.35 25.65
CA ASN A 489 23.94 16.69 24.45
C ASN A 489 23.19 17.02 23.13
N LEU A 490 22.33 18.02 23.12
CA LEU A 490 21.70 18.56 21.92
C LEU A 490 22.32 19.90 21.56
N LEU A 491 22.40 20.17 20.27
CA LEU A 491 22.77 21.46 19.70
C LEU A 491 21.49 22.17 19.23
N PHE A 492 21.35 23.43 19.63
CA PHE A 492 20.28 24.32 19.22
C PHE A 492 20.90 25.45 18.40
N VAL A 493 20.54 25.53 17.12
CA VAL A 493 20.85 26.69 16.28
C VAL A 493 19.59 27.54 16.18
N VAL A 494 19.70 28.81 16.52
CA VAL A 494 18.57 29.73 16.66
C VAL A 494 18.82 30.93 15.76
N ALA A 495 17.83 31.32 14.98
CA ALA A 495 17.89 32.51 14.13
C ALA A 495 16.62 33.34 14.30
N GLU A 496 16.76 34.67 14.32
CA GLU A 496 15.63 35.58 14.46
C GLU A 496 14.71 35.53 13.22
N ALA A 497 13.42 35.33 13.46
CA ALA A 497 12.42 35.04 12.43
C ALA A 497 11.21 35.97 12.61
N PRO A 498 11.32 37.26 12.20
CA PRO A 498 10.27 38.24 12.45
C PRO A 498 8.97 38.00 11.67
N ASP A 499 9.00 37.21 10.57
CA ASP A 499 7.83 36.91 9.74
C ASP A 499 7.22 35.53 10.04
N ASP A 500 5.91 35.37 9.77
CA ASP A 500 5.10 34.20 10.15
C ASP A 500 5.48 32.86 9.48
N ALA A 501 6.39 32.85 8.51
CA ALA A 501 6.69 31.68 7.66
C ALA A 501 8.18 31.25 7.64
N ARG A 502 9.06 31.82 8.47
CA ARG A 502 10.49 31.49 8.41
C ARG A 502 10.83 30.25 9.25
N TYR A 503 11.42 29.27 8.58
CA TYR A 503 12.00 28.06 9.16
C TYR A 503 13.52 28.05 8.96
N LEU A 504 14.24 27.29 9.76
CA LEU A 504 15.68 27.07 9.62
C LEU A 504 15.92 25.67 9.06
N ARG A 505 16.82 25.50 8.10
CA ARG A 505 17.18 24.19 7.54
C ARG A 505 18.66 24.11 7.18
N ALA A 506 19.20 22.90 7.09
CA ALA A 506 20.48 22.66 6.45
C ALA A 506 20.31 22.59 4.92
N GLU A 507 21.29 23.09 4.17
CA GLU A 507 21.37 22.88 2.72
C GLU A 507 21.95 21.49 2.42
N GLU A 508 21.36 20.82 1.44
CA GLU A 508 21.65 19.42 1.12
C GLU A 508 22.03 19.20 -0.35
N SER A 509 22.17 20.28 -1.12
CA SER A 509 22.51 20.24 -2.54
C SER A 509 23.93 19.74 -2.81
N VAL A 510 24.85 19.94 -1.85
CA VAL A 510 26.24 19.48 -1.94
C VAL A 510 26.44 18.24 -1.06
N ALA A 511 26.93 17.15 -1.64
CA ALA A 511 27.02 15.83 -0.98
C ALA A 511 27.77 15.84 0.37
N HIS A 512 28.84 16.62 0.50
CA HIS A 512 29.62 16.72 1.74
C HIS A 512 28.86 17.47 2.84
N GLU A 513 28.18 18.57 2.50
CA GLU A 513 27.33 19.32 3.45
C GLU A 513 26.13 18.48 3.91
N ALA A 514 25.49 17.78 2.97
CA ALA A 514 24.38 16.89 3.26
C ALA A 514 24.82 15.74 4.20
N ARG A 515 26.04 15.22 4.04
CA ARG A 515 26.60 14.21 4.96
C ARG A 515 26.78 14.79 6.37
N THR A 516 27.33 16.00 6.51
CA THR A 516 27.49 16.68 7.81
C THR A 516 26.15 16.96 8.48
N ALA A 517 25.17 17.46 7.72
CA ALA A 517 23.81 17.71 8.20
C ALA A 517 23.15 16.43 8.72
N ARG A 518 23.26 15.32 7.97
CA ARG A 518 22.75 14.01 8.40
C ARG A 518 23.47 13.47 9.62
N TRP A 519 24.78 13.64 9.71
CA TRP A 519 25.56 13.24 10.88
C TRP A 519 25.05 13.92 12.15
N LEU A 520 24.80 15.24 12.08
CA LEU A 520 24.25 16.03 13.19
C LEU A 520 22.73 15.85 13.38
N GLY A 521 22.03 15.17 12.46
CA GLY A 521 20.56 15.07 12.47
C GLY A 521 19.84 16.37 12.14
N LEU A 522 20.52 17.30 11.46
CA LEU A 522 20.01 18.60 11.02
C LEU A 522 19.44 18.58 9.59
N ALA A 523 19.60 17.46 8.87
CA ALA A 523 18.97 17.24 7.57
C ALA A 523 17.44 17.15 7.69
N SER A 524 16.74 17.46 6.61
CA SER A 524 15.28 17.36 6.50
C SER A 524 14.84 15.92 6.73
N GLN A 525 13.93 15.71 7.68
CA GLN A 525 13.41 14.39 8.00
C GLN A 525 12.03 14.14 7.39
N VAL A 526 11.74 12.87 7.14
CA VAL A 526 10.45 12.36 6.69
C VAL A 526 9.89 11.41 7.74
N ALA A 527 8.79 11.78 8.38
CA ALA A 527 8.06 10.90 9.27
C ALA A 527 7.12 10.00 8.46
N VAL A 528 7.08 8.71 8.76
CA VAL A 528 6.15 7.75 8.14
C VAL A 528 5.42 6.97 9.24
N ASP A 529 4.09 6.93 9.12
CA ASP A 529 3.21 6.04 9.86
C ASP A 529 2.90 4.85 8.95
N VAL A 530 3.58 3.74 9.17
CA VAL A 530 3.49 2.54 8.33
C VAL A 530 2.17 1.79 8.51
N ASP A 531 1.52 1.94 9.68
CA ASP A 531 0.26 1.25 9.99
C ASP A 531 -0.93 1.95 9.30
N ARG A 532 -0.84 3.28 9.11
CA ARG A 532 -1.87 4.08 8.42
C ARG A 532 -1.49 4.52 7.00
N GLY A 533 -0.24 4.31 6.57
CA GLY A 533 0.25 4.83 5.29
C GLY A 533 0.17 6.36 5.21
N ARG A 534 0.60 7.04 6.27
CA ARG A 534 0.71 8.51 6.32
C ARG A 534 2.17 8.94 6.28
N LEU A 535 2.42 10.14 5.76
CA LEU A 535 3.75 10.75 5.76
C LEU A 535 3.67 12.22 6.16
N ALA A 536 4.70 12.70 6.85
CA ALA A 536 4.85 14.11 7.19
C ALA A 536 6.29 14.57 6.95
N LEU A 537 6.45 15.73 6.31
CA LEU A 537 7.74 16.34 6.00
C LEU A 537 8.14 17.35 7.07
N SER A 538 9.44 17.56 7.26
CA SER A 538 9.96 18.63 8.10
C SER A 538 9.52 20.01 7.62
N LEU A 539 9.48 21.01 8.51
CA LEU A 539 9.20 22.40 8.12
C LEU A 539 10.21 22.86 7.06
N GLY A 540 9.71 23.48 5.99
CA GLY A 540 10.55 24.06 4.95
C GLY A 540 11.12 23.11 3.90
N THR A 541 10.69 21.86 3.89
CA THR A 541 10.97 20.92 2.80
C THR A 541 10.10 21.28 1.58
N SER A 542 10.70 21.30 0.39
CA SER A 542 9.98 21.59 -0.86
C SER A 542 8.89 20.54 -1.11
N GLU A 543 7.64 20.99 -1.17
CA GLU A 543 6.47 20.15 -1.45
C GLU A 543 6.28 19.86 -2.95
N TYR A 544 6.97 20.63 -3.81
CA TYR A 544 6.83 20.52 -5.26
C TYR A 544 7.40 19.18 -5.74
N ALA A 545 6.56 18.41 -6.45
CA ALA A 545 6.89 17.11 -7.06
C ALA A 545 7.27 15.99 -6.06
N LEU A 546 6.55 15.89 -4.94
CA LEU A 546 6.61 14.72 -4.05
C LEU A 546 6.04 13.47 -4.75
N GLN A 547 6.81 12.38 -4.77
CA GLN A 547 6.36 11.07 -5.26
C GLN A 547 6.71 9.99 -4.23
N VAL A 548 5.95 8.89 -4.23
CA VAL A 548 6.18 7.76 -3.32
C VAL A 548 6.11 6.42 -4.06
N SER A 549 7.06 5.54 -3.78
CA SER A 549 6.97 4.11 -4.12
C SER A 549 6.68 3.33 -2.84
N TRP A 550 5.69 2.45 -2.87
CA TRP A 550 5.19 1.75 -1.70
C TRP A 550 4.45 0.48 -2.12
N ALA A 551 4.04 -0.36 -1.18
CA ALA A 551 3.17 -1.49 -1.47
C ALA A 551 2.01 -1.57 -0.47
N TYR A 552 0.87 -2.11 -0.91
CA TYR A 552 -0.28 -2.42 -0.06
C TYR A 552 -0.65 -3.90 -0.13
N GLY A 553 -1.36 -4.37 0.89
CA GLY A 553 -1.88 -5.73 0.96
C GLY A 553 -3.28 -5.86 0.39
N ARG A 554 -3.58 -6.94 -0.34
CA ARG A 554 -4.95 -7.39 -0.69
C ARG A 554 -5.06 -8.91 -0.83
N ALA A 555 -6.26 -9.46 -0.68
CA ALA A 555 -6.50 -10.90 -0.84
C ALA A 555 -6.46 -11.40 -2.30
N SER A 556 -6.93 -10.59 -3.25
CA SER A 556 -7.01 -10.94 -4.67
C SER A 556 -6.86 -9.72 -5.59
N ASP A 557 -6.74 -10.00 -6.89
CA ASP A 557 -6.64 -9.04 -8.00
C ASP A 557 -8.00 -8.38 -8.31
N VAL A 558 -8.60 -7.75 -7.29
CA VAL A 558 -9.89 -7.07 -7.39
C VAL A 558 -9.75 -5.57 -7.13
N GLY A 559 -10.50 -4.77 -7.90
CA GLY A 559 -10.37 -3.31 -7.92
C GLY A 559 -9.18 -2.85 -8.75
N ALA A 560 -8.86 -1.56 -8.69
CA ALA A 560 -7.68 -1.03 -9.37
C ALA A 560 -6.40 -1.44 -8.63
N GLY A 561 -5.43 -1.98 -9.39
CA GLY A 561 -4.13 -2.36 -8.86
C GLY A 561 -3.06 -2.53 -9.93
N PRO A 562 -1.78 -2.59 -9.52
CA PRO A 562 -0.61 -2.72 -10.39
C PRO A 562 -0.34 -4.19 -10.80
N PHE A 563 -1.37 -5.03 -10.85
CA PHE A 563 -1.25 -6.45 -11.17
C PHE A 563 -1.46 -6.73 -12.66
N PRO A 564 -0.89 -7.83 -13.19
CA PRO A 564 -1.11 -8.23 -14.58
C PRO A 564 -2.57 -8.62 -14.78
N ARG A 565 -3.18 -8.16 -15.87
CA ARG A 565 -4.58 -8.48 -16.21
C ARG A 565 -4.62 -9.71 -17.11
N GLU A 566 -5.57 -10.62 -16.90
CA GLU A 566 -5.62 -11.94 -17.57
C GLU A 566 -5.56 -11.87 -19.10
N ALA A 567 -6.25 -10.90 -19.70
CA ALA A 567 -6.28 -10.71 -21.15
C ALA A 567 -5.02 -10.02 -21.72
N GLY A 568 -4.14 -9.51 -20.84
CA GLY A 568 -3.03 -8.64 -21.19
C GLY A 568 -3.45 -7.32 -21.84
N LEU A 569 -2.47 -6.44 -22.09
CA LEU A 569 -2.70 -5.23 -22.89
C LEU A 569 -2.79 -5.59 -24.37
N GLN A 570 -3.93 -5.32 -24.99
CA GLN A 570 -4.10 -5.54 -26.43
C GLN A 570 -3.47 -4.39 -27.23
N PRO A 571 -2.81 -4.67 -28.37
CA PRO A 571 -2.35 -3.62 -29.27
C PRO A 571 -3.55 -2.90 -29.90
N PRO A 572 -3.45 -1.59 -30.19
CA PRO A 572 -4.50 -0.87 -30.87
C PRO A 572 -4.73 -1.46 -32.27
N VAL A 573 -6.01 -1.67 -32.62
CA VAL A 573 -6.39 -2.10 -33.97
C VAL A 573 -6.12 -0.97 -34.96
N GLU A 574 -5.75 -1.30 -36.19
CA GLU A 574 -5.54 -0.33 -37.26
C GLU A 574 -6.74 0.62 -37.42
N GLY A 575 -6.47 1.93 -37.51
CA GLY A 575 -7.50 2.98 -37.59
C GLY A 575 -8.08 3.44 -36.24
N THR A 576 -7.62 2.92 -35.11
CA THR A 576 -7.98 3.40 -33.77
C THR A 576 -7.19 4.66 -33.42
N TRP A 577 -7.85 5.68 -32.88
CA TRP A 577 -7.16 6.83 -32.28
C TRP A 577 -6.46 6.37 -30.99
N TYR A 578 -5.13 6.54 -30.90
CA TYR A 578 -4.34 6.04 -29.77
C TYR A 578 -3.55 7.15 -29.09
N ALA A 579 -3.77 7.30 -27.78
CA ALA A 579 -3.11 8.28 -26.93
C ALA A 579 -2.50 7.63 -25.68
N GLU A 580 -1.30 8.07 -25.31
CA GLU A 580 -0.60 7.75 -24.07
C GLU A 580 -0.56 8.99 -23.18
N VAL A 581 -0.89 8.83 -21.90
CA VAL A 581 -0.90 9.94 -20.93
C VAL A 581 0.03 9.62 -19.76
N GLY A 582 0.87 10.57 -19.38
CA GLY A 582 1.75 10.45 -18.21
C GLY A 582 2.40 11.78 -17.89
N LYS A 583 2.47 12.15 -16.60
CA LYS A 583 3.05 13.43 -16.15
C LYS A 583 4.53 13.58 -16.48
N THR A 584 5.23 12.46 -16.66
CA THR A 584 6.65 12.43 -17.05
C THR A 584 6.85 12.10 -18.53
N LEU A 585 5.78 11.90 -19.30
CA LEU A 585 5.86 11.66 -20.73
C LEU A 585 5.94 12.99 -21.47
N PRO A 586 6.97 13.20 -22.31
CA PRO A 586 7.05 14.40 -23.13
C PRO A 586 5.92 14.39 -24.17
N SER A 587 5.24 15.51 -24.29
CA SER A 587 4.22 15.71 -25.32
C SER A 587 4.85 15.58 -26.71
N ALA A 588 4.28 14.73 -27.57
CA ALA A 588 4.85 14.42 -28.88
C ALA A 588 3.74 14.31 -29.94
N PRO A 589 3.88 14.98 -31.10
CA PRO A 589 2.97 14.77 -32.23
C PRO A 589 3.29 13.43 -32.91
N GLY A 590 2.27 12.62 -33.20
CA GLY A 590 2.43 11.32 -33.86
C GLY A 590 1.46 10.27 -33.34
N SER A 591 1.69 9.00 -33.70
CA SER A 591 0.97 7.85 -33.15
C SER A 591 1.96 6.94 -32.40
N PRO A 592 1.81 6.71 -31.09
CA PRO A 592 0.79 7.30 -30.21
C PRO A 592 0.95 8.82 -30.05
N LEU A 593 -0.19 9.50 -29.87
CA LEU A 593 -0.23 10.85 -29.33
C LEU A 593 0.18 10.79 -27.86
N ARG A 594 0.94 11.78 -27.37
CA ARG A 594 1.40 11.81 -25.97
C ARG A 594 0.99 13.09 -25.27
N PHE A 595 0.43 12.95 -24.07
CA PHE A 595 -0.02 14.07 -23.24
C PHE A 595 0.49 13.96 -21.80
N GLU A 596 0.71 15.10 -21.17
CA GLU A 596 1.05 15.19 -19.74
C GLU A 596 -0.19 15.17 -18.83
N SER A 597 -1.36 15.48 -19.40
CA SER A 597 -2.63 15.59 -18.69
C SER A 597 -3.74 14.78 -19.37
N LEU A 598 -4.52 14.04 -18.58
CA LEU A 598 -5.71 13.33 -19.05
C LEU A 598 -6.77 14.30 -19.59
N ALA A 599 -6.91 15.48 -18.99
CA ALA A 599 -7.88 16.47 -19.43
C ALA A 599 -7.61 16.94 -20.86
N GLN A 600 -6.34 17.15 -21.22
CA GLN A 600 -5.93 17.52 -22.57
C GLN A 600 -6.21 16.41 -23.58
N ALA A 601 -5.90 15.16 -23.22
CA ALA A 601 -6.18 14.02 -24.08
C ALA A 601 -7.69 13.83 -24.34
N LEU A 602 -8.53 14.04 -23.32
CA LEU A 602 -9.99 13.99 -23.46
C LEU A 602 -10.55 15.19 -24.22
N GLU A 603 -9.97 16.37 -24.07
CA GLU A 603 -10.33 17.54 -24.86
C GLU A 603 -10.06 17.29 -26.35
N GLU A 604 -8.90 16.74 -26.70
CA GLU A 604 -8.59 16.35 -28.08
C GLU A 604 -9.54 15.27 -28.61
N TRP A 605 -9.87 14.26 -27.79
CA TRP A 605 -10.88 13.26 -28.15
C TRP A 605 -12.23 13.89 -28.45
N ASN A 606 -12.71 14.79 -27.58
CA ASN A 606 -14.02 15.41 -27.68
C ASN A 606 -14.13 16.41 -28.85
N GLN A 607 -13.05 17.12 -29.18
CA GLN A 607 -13.02 18.06 -30.32
C GLN A 607 -12.82 17.35 -31.67
N GLY A 608 -12.30 16.11 -31.66
CA GLY A 608 -11.91 15.36 -32.85
C GLY A 608 -10.51 15.77 -33.36
N PRO A 609 -9.79 14.88 -34.06
CA PRO A 609 -8.44 15.17 -34.55
C PRO A 609 -8.46 16.34 -35.55
N ALA A 610 -7.49 17.26 -35.42
CA ALA A 610 -7.41 18.48 -36.22
C ALA A 610 -7.64 18.22 -37.72
N GLY A 611 -8.73 18.76 -38.27
CA GLY A 611 -9.12 18.61 -39.68
C GLY A 611 -10.29 17.65 -39.96
N ARG A 612 -10.88 16.99 -38.95
CA ARG A 612 -12.14 16.24 -39.07
C ARG A 612 -13.18 16.75 -38.06
N SER A 613 -14.37 17.09 -38.53
CA SER A 613 -15.48 17.62 -37.72
C SER A 613 -16.22 16.56 -36.88
N THR A 614 -15.71 15.32 -36.77
CA THR A 614 -16.40 14.20 -36.09
C THR A 614 -15.43 13.42 -35.22
N THR A 615 -15.88 12.99 -34.03
CA THR A 615 -15.09 12.16 -33.10
C THR A 615 -14.67 10.84 -33.77
N PRO A 616 -13.47 10.30 -33.47
CA PRO A 616 -13.06 8.99 -33.99
C PRO A 616 -14.06 7.91 -33.58
N ARG A 617 -14.42 6.98 -34.48
CA ARG A 617 -15.34 5.87 -34.13
C ARG A 617 -14.75 4.91 -33.09
N ARG A 618 -13.42 4.84 -32.96
CA ARG A 618 -12.70 4.00 -31.99
C ARG A 618 -11.50 4.75 -31.41
N GLY A 619 -11.38 4.74 -30.09
CA GLY A 619 -10.28 5.34 -29.34
C GLY A 619 -9.72 4.42 -28.26
N LEU A 620 -8.41 4.50 -28.05
CA LEU A 620 -7.68 3.88 -26.95
C LEU A 620 -6.86 4.97 -26.24
N LEU A 621 -7.09 5.16 -24.95
CA LEU A 621 -6.34 6.08 -24.10
C LEU A 621 -5.69 5.26 -22.98
N ARG A 622 -4.36 5.25 -22.96
CA ARG A 622 -3.58 4.49 -21.98
C ARG A 622 -2.87 5.41 -20.99
N LEU A 623 -3.12 5.22 -19.71
CA LEU A 623 -2.44 5.92 -18.62
C LEU A 623 -1.14 5.18 -18.28
N MET A 624 -0.01 5.85 -18.43
CA MET A 624 1.32 5.23 -18.40
C MET A 624 2.07 5.40 -17.08
N ASP A 625 1.47 6.01 -16.08
CA ASP A 625 2.04 6.19 -14.76
C ASP A 625 1.00 6.06 -13.64
N SER A 626 1.48 5.96 -12.40
CA SER A 626 0.66 5.92 -11.18
C SER A 626 0.36 7.32 -10.62
N ALA A 627 0.31 8.36 -11.47
CA ALA A 627 0.06 9.71 -11.02
C ALA A 627 -1.41 9.97 -10.67
N THR A 628 -1.65 11.04 -9.91
CA THR A 628 -3.00 11.59 -9.72
C THR A 628 -3.30 12.65 -10.77
N TYR A 629 -4.32 12.44 -11.59
CA TYR A 629 -4.83 13.42 -12.55
C TYR A 629 -5.99 14.19 -11.94
N SER A 630 -5.94 15.51 -12.03
CA SER A 630 -6.96 16.42 -11.50
C SER A 630 -7.48 17.34 -12.60
N ASN A 631 -8.79 17.53 -12.68
CA ASN A 631 -9.42 18.47 -13.61
C ASN A 631 -10.34 19.50 -12.89
N GLY A 632 -10.00 19.85 -11.66
CA GLY A 632 -10.80 20.77 -10.84
C GLY A 632 -12.21 20.22 -10.52
N ALA A 633 -13.18 21.12 -10.35
CA ALA A 633 -14.57 20.76 -10.02
C ALA A 633 -15.34 20.16 -11.21
N ASP A 634 -14.83 20.30 -12.43
CA ASP A 634 -15.54 19.95 -13.66
C ASP A 634 -15.54 18.43 -13.93
N GLY A 635 -14.67 17.66 -13.28
CA GLY A 635 -14.52 16.23 -13.52
C GLY A 635 -13.95 15.92 -14.90
N PHE A 636 -14.08 14.68 -15.37
CA PHE A 636 -13.54 14.26 -16.67
C PHE A 636 -14.67 13.98 -17.65
N SER A 637 -14.89 14.89 -18.60
CA SER A 637 -15.97 14.80 -19.59
C SER A 637 -15.56 13.98 -20.80
N ILE A 638 -16.37 12.98 -21.15
CA ILE A 638 -16.19 12.10 -22.30
C ILE A 638 -17.46 12.19 -23.16
N THR A 639 -17.30 12.66 -24.39
CA THR A 639 -18.38 12.72 -25.38
C THR A 639 -18.24 11.53 -26.34
N LEU A 640 -19.35 10.83 -26.57
CA LEU A 640 -19.43 9.70 -27.49
C LEU A 640 -20.59 9.89 -28.48
N GLU A 641 -20.26 9.99 -29.76
CA GLU A 641 -21.22 10.07 -30.87
C GLU A 641 -21.02 8.87 -31.80
N HIS A 642 -21.76 7.78 -31.56
CA HIS A 642 -21.54 6.47 -32.23
C HIS A 642 -20.07 5.99 -32.18
N ALA A 643 -19.41 6.22 -31.04
CA ALA A 643 -18.00 5.96 -30.84
C ALA A 643 -17.74 4.98 -29.69
N SER A 644 -16.61 4.28 -29.76
CA SER A 644 -16.10 3.41 -28.70
C SER A 644 -14.79 3.97 -28.14
N LEU A 645 -14.72 4.25 -26.85
CA LEU A 645 -13.49 4.68 -26.18
C LEU A 645 -13.09 3.66 -25.10
N ARG A 646 -11.81 3.25 -25.08
CA ARG A 646 -11.22 2.47 -24.00
C ARG A 646 -10.22 3.34 -23.24
N LEU A 647 -10.48 3.56 -21.95
CA LEU A 647 -9.59 4.19 -20.99
C LEU A 647 -8.96 3.09 -20.13
N GLU A 648 -7.67 2.84 -20.27
CA GLU A 648 -6.99 1.78 -19.52
C GLU A 648 -5.71 2.26 -18.84
N ALA A 649 -5.40 1.69 -17.68
CA ALA A 649 -4.10 1.84 -17.06
C ALA A 649 -3.09 0.89 -17.72
N ALA A 650 -1.83 1.31 -17.81
CA ALA A 650 -0.75 0.41 -18.18
C ALA A 650 -0.56 -0.70 -17.12
N GLU A 651 0.11 -1.77 -17.52
CA GLU A 651 0.42 -2.89 -16.62
C GLU A 651 1.45 -2.44 -15.57
N GLY A 652 1.24 -2.78 -14.31
CA GLY A 652 2.09 -2.31 -13.21
C GLY A 652 1.78 -0.90 -12.69
N GLU A 653 0.84 -0.17 -13.30
CA GLU A 653 0.49 1.20 -12.92
C GLU A 653 -0.85 1.28 -12.19
N LEU A 654 -0.97 2.25 -11.28
CA LEU A 654 -2.15 2.53 -10.47
C LEU A 654 -2.57 4.01 -10.58
N PRO A 655 -3.07 4.46 -11.74
CA PRO A 655 -3.48 5.84 -11.94
C PRO A 655 -4.71 6.19 -11.11
N SER A 656 -4.76 7.44 -10.64
CA SER A 656 -5.88 7.95 -9.83
C SER A 656 -6.48 9.22 -10.43
N LEU A 657 -7.80 9.24 -10.54
CA LEU A 657 -8.57 10.36 -11.07
C LEU A 657 -9.23 11.11 -9.91
N ASP A 658 -8.76 12.33 -9.65
CA ASP A 658 -9.33 13.22 -8.63
C ASP A 658 -10.58 13.93 -9.18
N GLY A 659 -11.62 13.15 -9.49
CA GLY A 659 -12.87 13.62 -10.08
C GLY A 659 -13.80 12.47 -10.49
N GLU A 660 -15.04 12.80 -10.84
CA GLU A 660 -15.99 11.87 -11.47
C GLU A 660 -15.71 11.78 -12.98
N LEU A 661 -15.90 10.59 -13.55
CA LEU A 661 -15.99 10.38 -14.99
C LEU A 661 -17.42 10.74 -15.43
N LYS A 662 -17.58 11.69 -16.35
CA LYS A 662 -18.87 12.14 -16.88
C LYS A 662 -18.97 11.74 -18.35
N VAL A 663 -19.93 10.88 -18.68
CA VAL A 663 -20.07 10.31 -20.02
C VAL A 663 -21.37 10.80 -20.65
N SER A 664 -21.25 11.44 -21.80
CA SER A 664 -22.39 11.95 -22.57
C SER A 664 -22.47 11.23 -23.91
N ALA A 665 -23.55 10.47 -24.12
CA ALA A 665 -23.81 9.72 -25.35
C ALA A 665 -25.15 10.13 -25.98
N ALA A 666 -25.11 10.88 -27.08
CA ALA A 666 -26.31 11.41 -27.73
C ALA A 666 -27.12 10.34 -28.49
N GLU A 667 -26.45 9.32 -29.02
CA GLU A 667 -27.02 8.30 -29.92
C GLU A 667 -26.69 6.87 -29.48
N THR A 668 -27.51 5.91 -29.89
CA THR A 668 -27.37 4.48 -29.55
C THR A 668 -26.12 3.84 -30.18
N GLY A 669 -25.44 2.94 -29.47
CA GLY A 669 -24.25 2.24 -29.99
C GLY A 669 -22.92 2.83 -29.54
N SER A 670 -22.96 3.84 -28.67
CA SER A 670 -21.78 4.36 -27.97
C SER A 670 -21.30 3.40 -26.89
N ARG A 671 -19.98 3.17 -26.80
CA ARG A 671 -19.37 2.27 -25.82
C ARG A 671 -18.21 2.93 -25.07
N LEU A 672 -18.19 2.79 -23.75
CA LEU A 672 -17.05 3.14 -22.91
C LEU A 672 -16.51 1.89 -22.22
N VAL A 673 -15.20 1.71 -22.24
CA VAL A 673 -14.51 0.70 -21.44
C VAL A 673 -13.55 1.43 -20.52
N VAL A 674 -13.61 1.13 -19.22
CA VAL A 674 -12.70 1.67 -18.20
C VAL A 674 -12.02 0.50 -17.50
N ASP A 675 -10.70 0.44 -17.55
CA ASP A 675 -9.93 -0.71 -17.06
C ASP A 675 -8.73 -0.29 -16.20
N GLY A 676 -8.67 -0.73 -14.94
CA GLY A 676 -7.49 -0.53 -14.10
C GLY A 676 -7.33 0.84 -13.43
N VAL A 677 -8.39 1.65 -13.31
CA VAL A 677 -8.28 3.03 -12.79
C VAL A 677 -9.02 3.25 -11.47
N GLN A 678 -8.55 4.22 -10.68
CA GLN A 678 -9.24 4.72 -9.50
C GLN A 678 -9.98 6.02 -9.83
N ALA A 679 -11.25 6.14 -9.47
CA ALA A 679 -12.01 7.39 -9.65
C ALA A 679 -13.03 7.63 -8.54
N LYS A 680 -13.52 8.86 -8.42
CA LYS A 680 -14.53 9.21 -7.41
C LYS A 680 -15.93 8.74 -7.75
N GLY A 681 -16.21 8.36 -8.99
CA GLY A 681 -17.54 7.92 -9.41
C GLY A 681 -17.69 8.00 -10.93
N LEU A 682 -18.84 7.56 -11.41
CA LEU A 682 -19.18 7.52 -12.83
C LEU A 682 -20.60 8.04 -13.03
N ARG A 683 -20.74 9.03 -13.90
CA ARG A 683 -22.02 9.67 -14.22
C ARG A 683 -22.34 9.50 -15.70
N LEU A 684 -23.50 8.94 -15.99
CA LEU A 684 -23.94 8.60 -17.34
C LEU A 684 -25.05 9.54 -17.82
N ALA A 685 -24.97 9.97 -19.07
CA ALA A 685 -26.02 10.73 -19.73
C ALA A 685 -26.27 10.15 -21.13
N GLY A 686 -27.55 9.89 -21.44
CA GLY A 686 -27.97 9.33 -22.72
C GLY A 686 -27.80 7.82 -22.82
N SER A 687 -27.83 7.28 -24.05
CA SER A 687 -27.86 5.83 -24.28
C SER A 687 -26.46 5.27 -24.50
N VAL A 688 -25.95 4.50 -23.54
CA VAL A 688 -24.54 4.07 -23.53
C VAL A 688 -24.37 2.66 -22.96
N ARG A 689 -23.43 1.90 -23.54
CA ARG A 689 -22.90 0.68 -22.95
C ARG A 689 -21.57 0.98 -22.26
N VAL A 690 -21.46 0.65 -20.98
CA VAL A 690 -20.24 0.87 -20.18
C VAL A 690 -19.74 -0.46 -19.66
N GLU A 691 -18.45 -0.70 -19.83
CA GLU A 691 -17.72 -1.81 -19.22
C GLU A 691 -16.69 -1.26 -18.23
N VAL A 692 -16.76 -1.71 -16.98
CA VAL A 692 -15.83 -1.32 -15.90
C VAL A 692 -15.12 -2.58 -15.43
N ALA A 693 -13.81 -2.68 -15.65
CA ALA A 693 -13.00 -3.82 -15.27
C ALA A 693 -11.85 -3.37 -14.35
N HIS A 694 -11.53 -4.14 -13.31
CA HIS A 694 -10.39 -3.84 -12.42
C HIS A 694 -10.34 -2.39 -11.93
N CYS A 695 -11.49 -1.79 -11.59
CA CYS A 695 -11.56 -0.40 -11.18
C CYS A 695 -11.90 -0.27 -9.70
N THR A 696 -11.44 0.81 -9.07
CA THR A 696 -11.90 1.21 -7.73
C THR A 696 -12.64 2.54 -7.85
N LEU A 697 -13.97 2.46 -7.84
CA LEU A 697 -14.87 3.61 -7.90
C LEU A 697 -15.49 3.82 -6.51
N LEU A 698 -15.01 4.79 -5.73
CA LEU A 698 -15.48 4.94 -4.34
C LEU A 698 -16.87 5.58 -4.23
N GLY A 699 -17.21 6.50 -5.12
CA GLY A 699 -18.54 7.08 -5.19
C GLY A 699 -19.46 6.30 -6.12
N SER A 700 -20.65 6.85 -6.34
CA SER A 700 -21.73 6.14 -7.01
C SER A 700 -21.59 6.09 -8.53
N ILE A 701 -22.15 5.03 -9.12
CA ILE A 701 -22.52 5.00 -10.54
C ILE A 701 -23.93 5.57 -10.66
N THR A 702 -24.09 6.71 -11.34
CA THR A 702 -25.36 7.43 -11.44
C THR A 702 -25.72 7.75 -12.89
N SER A 703 -26.98 8.12 -13.12
CA SER A 703 -27.45 8.60 -14.42
C SER A 703 -28.14 9.97 -14.29
N ASP A 704 -27.84 10.87 -15.21
CA ASP A 704 -28.51 12.17 -15.34
C ASP A 704 -29.78 12.09 -16.21
N THR A 705 -29.98 10.97 -16.93
CA THR A 705 -31.09 10.76 -17.86
C THR A 705 -32.01 9.64 -17.41
N SER A 706 -33.31 9.91 -17.26
CA SER A 706 -34.25 8.92 -16.73
C SER A 706 -34.77 7.90 -17.76
N ASN A 707 -34.73 8.23 -19.06
CA ASN A 707 -35.44 7.47 -20.11
C ASN A 707 -34.52 6.93 -21.22
N ALA A 708 -33.20 7.02 -21.03
CA ALA A 708 -32.23 6.52 -22.01
C ALA A 708 -31.76 5.13 -21.62
N TRP A 709 -31.59 4.24 -22.60
CA TRP A 709 -31.16 2.87 -22.34
C TRP A 709 -29.69 2.82 -21.95
N GLN A 710 -29.39 2.27 -20.77
CA GLN A 710 -28.03 2.18 -20.23
C GLN A 710 -27.70 0.75 -19.84
N GLU A 711 -26.60 0.24 -20.38
CA GLU A 711 -26.11 -1.10 -20.08
C GLU A 711 -24.76 -0.98 -19.38
N VAL A 712 -24.68 -1.43 -18.13
CA VAL A 712 -23.48 -1.32 -17.31
C VAL A 712 -23.00 -2.70 -16.93
N GLU A 713 -21.85 -3.08 -17.46
CA GLU A 713 -21.16 -4.31 -17.13
C GLU A 713 -19.95 -4.01 -16.25
N VAL A 714 -19.82 -4.74 -15.14
CA VAL A 714 -18.72 -4.56 -14.21
C VAL A 714 -18.10 -5.91 -13.87
N ARG A 715 -16.77 -5.98 -13.94
CA ARG A 715 -16.00 -7.18 -13.62
C ARG A 715 -14.83 -6.85 -12.69
N GLN A 716 -14.53 -7.74 -11.72
CA GLN A 716 -13.33 -7.65 -10.86
C GLN A 716 -13.08 -6.26 -10.25
N SER A 717 -14.15 -5.55 -9.87
CA SER A 717 -14.06 -4.14 -9.47
C SER A 717 -14.60 -3.90 -8.05
N LEU A 718 -14.11 -2.82 -7.44
CA LEU A 718 -14.66 -2.27 -6.22
C LEU A 718 -15.50 -1.04 -6.52
N LEU A 719 -16.76 -1.09 -6.12
CA LEU A 719 -17.72 -0.02 -6.41
C LEU A 719 -18.30 0.59 -5.13
N GLY A 720 -18.60 1.87 -5.18
CA GLY A 720 -19.61 2.51 -4.36
C GLY A 720 -21.03 2.16 -4.84
N PRO A 721 -22.05 2.88 -4.37
CA PRO A 721 -23.44 2.56 -4.71
C PRO A 721 -23.79 2.67 -6.20
N VAL A 722 -24.59 1.75 -6.72
CA VAL A 722 -25.18 1.86 -8.07
C VAL A 722 -26.58 2.48 -7.95
N ARG A 723 -26.76 3.65 -8.58
CA ARG A 723 -27.99 4.46 -8.57
C ARG A 723 -28.51 4.67 -9.99
N LEU A 724 -29.21 3.67 -10.52
CA LEU A 724 -29.80 3.70 -11.87
C LEU A 724 -31.29 3.35 -11.77
N ASN A 725 -32.13 3.94 -12.61
CA ASN A 725 -33.59 3.73 -12.51
C ASN A 725 -34.03 2.43 -13.17
N ALA A 726 -35.08 1.81 -12.61
CA ALA A 726 -35.84 0.74 -13.24
C ALA A 726 -36.34 1.12 -14.66
N GLY A 727 -36.50 0.13 -15.54
CA GLY A 727 -37.03 0.28 -16.90
C GLY A 727 -36.11 0.93 -17.94
N ALA A 728 -35.03 1.60 -17.52
CA ALA A 728 -34.10 2.30 -18.41
C ALA A 728 -32.66 1.76 -18.37
N ALA A 729 -32.34 0.87 -17.44
CA ALA A 729 -30.99 0.35 -17.28
C ALA A 729 -30.93 -1.15 -16.98
N HIS A 730 -29.86 -1.78 -17.45
CA HIS A 730 -29.48 -3.17 -17.17
C HIS A 730 -28.07 -3.20 -16.59
N VAL A 731 -27.88 -3.91 -15.49
CA VAL A 731 -26.60 -3.98 -14.78
C VAL A 731 -26.15 -5.42 -14.64
N THR A 732 -24.95 -5.72 -15.13
CA THR A 732 -24.30 -7.02 -14.93
C THR A 732 -23.07 -6.82 -14.05
N LEU A 733 -23.03 -7.45 -12.88
CA LEU A 733 -21.86 -7.45 -11.99
C LEU A 733 -21.31 -8.87 -11.89
N VAL A 734 -20.01 -9.02 -12.11
CA VAL A 734 -19.30 -10.30 -12.03
C VAL A 734 -18.03 -10.11 -11.19
N ASP A 735 -17.75 -11.02 -10.26
CA ASP A 735 -16.51 -11.02 -9.45
C ASP A 735 -16.23 -9.66 -8.79
N SER A 736 -17.28 -8.96 -8.35
CA SER A 736 -17.17 -7.57 -7.91
C SER A 736 -17.75 -7.35 -6.52
N LEU A 737 -17.23 -6.34 -5.84
CA LEU A 737 -17.71 -5.95 -4.52
C LEU A 737 -18.32 -4.55 -4.56
N VAL A 738 -19.54 -4.45 -4.05
CA VAL A 738 -20.26 -3.18 -3.90
C VAL A 738 -20.24 -2.78 -2.41
N GLY A 739 -19.38 -1.80 -2.14
CA GLY A 739 -19.00 -1.30 -0.82
C GLY A 739 -19.80 -0.08 -0.39
N ALA A 740 -20.54 -0.23 0.70
CA ALA A 740 -21.44 0.79 1.22
C ALA A 740 -20.69 1.93 1.95
N ILE A 741 -20.51 3.09 1.32
CA ILE A 741 -20.43 4.38 2.06
C ILE A 741 -21.83 4.74 2.60
N ASP A 742 -22.88 4.33 1.88
CA ASP A 742 -24.30 4.46 2.22
C ASP A 742 -24.95 3.11 2.58
N GLU A 743 -26.03 3.09 3.36
CA GLU A 743 -26.77 1.85 3.72
C GLU A 743 -27.26 0.99 2.52
N VAL A 744 -27.18 1.47 1.28
CA VAL A 744 -27.79 0.88 0.09
C VAL A 744 -26.75 0.70 -1.01
N ALA A 745 -26.59 -0.54 -1.50
CA ALA A 745 -25.65 -0.93 -2.56
C ALA A 745 -26.20 -0.69 -3.96
N ILE A 746 -27.45 -1.09 -4.23
CA ILE A 746 -28.11 -0.91 -5.54
C ILE A 746 -29.53 -0.40 -5.30
N ALA A 747 -29.89 0.74 -5.89
CA ALA A 747 -31.27 1.25 -5.93
C ALA A 747 -31.47 2.24 -7.08
N GLY A 748 -32.69 2.78 -7.20
CA GLY A 748 -32.94 3.91 -8.09
C GLY A 748 -32.38 5.23 -7.55
N LEU A 749 -32.50 6.29 -8.35
CA LEU A 749 -32.00 7.63 -7.99
C LEU A 749 -32.83 8.28 -6.87
N ALA A 750 -34.15 8.06 -6.88
CA ALA A 750 -35.04 8.58 -5.86
C ALA A 750 -35.02 7.70 -4.60
N ALA A 751 -35.15 8.32 -3.43
CA ALA A 751 -35.17 7.59 -2.17
C ALA A 751 -36.28 6.53 -2.16
N GLY A 752 -35.90 5.26 -2.00
CA GLY A 752 -36.83 4.13 -1.95
C GLY A 752 -37.35 3.65 -3.31
N SER A 753 -36.92 4.24 -4.43
CA SER A 753 -37.30 3.75 -5.76
C SER A 753 -36.48 2.51 -6.16
N ALA A 754 -37.10 1.63 -6.95
CA ALA A 754 -36.44 0.44 -7.47
C ALA A 754 -35.31 0.80 -8.43
N GLY A 755 -34.20 0.07 -8.30
CA GLY A 755 -33.06 0.13 -9.20
C GLY A 755 -33.28 -0.66 -10.50
N PRO A 756 -32.22 -0.83 -11.30
CA PRO A 756 -32.30 -1.45 -12.62
C PRO A 756 -32.58 -2.95 -12.54
N VAL A 757 -32.85 -3.58 -13.69
CA VAL A 757 -32.75 -5.03 -13.81
C VAL A 757 -31.29 -5.43 -13.66
N SER A 758 -30.99 -6.49 -12.90
CA SER A 758 -29.61 -6.86 -12.60
C SER A 758 -29.32 -8.35 -12.74
N VAL A 759 -28.13 -8.66 -13.26
CA VAL A 759 -27.49 -9.98 -13.28
C VAL A 759 -26.24 -9.91 -12.39
N LEU A 760 -26.13 -10.82 -11.43
CA LEU A 760 -25.07 -10.83 -10.43
C LEU A 760 -24.42 -12.22 -10.37
N GLU A 761 -23.11 -12.30 -10.52
CA GLU A 761 -22.36 -13.56 -10.38
C GLU A 761 -21.15 -13.35 -9.49
N ARG A 762 -20.98 -14.20 -8.47
CA ARG A 762 -19.82 -14.17 -7.56
C ARG A 762 -19.54 -12.76 -7.00
N CYS A 763 -20.60 -12.07 -6.56
CA CYS A 763 -20.52 -10.69 -6.08
C CYS A 763 -20.79 -10.57 -4.58
N THR A 764 -20.10 -9.64 -3.92
CA THR A 764 -20.35 -9.29 -2.51
C THR A 764 -21.03 -7.93 -2.40
N LEU A 765 -22.24 -7.89 -1.83
CA LEU A 765 -23.02 -6.67 -1.65
C LEU A 765 -23.17 -6.33 -0.15
N LEU A 766 -22.48 -5.26 0.27
CA LEU A 766 -22.41 -4.84 1.67
C LEU A 766 -23.63 -4.00 2.13
N GLY A 767 -24.37 -3.42 1.18
CA GLY A 767 -25.55 -2.58 1.42
C GLY A 767 -26.87 -3.26 1.05
N LYS A 768 -27.99 -2.60 1.35
CA LYS A 768 -29.34 -3.02 0.91
C LYS A 768 -29.43 -3.01 -0.62
N VAL A 769 -30.21 -3.93 -1.18
CA VAL A 769 -30.45 -4.03 -2.62
C VAL A 769 -31.94 -3.85 -2.89
N HIS A 770 -32.29 -2.87 -3.71
CA HIS A 770 -33.65 -2.68 -4.18
C HIS A 770 -33.66 -2.51 -5.70
N VAL A 771 -34.18 -3.51 -6.41
CA VAL A 771 -34.11 -3.59 -7.88
C VAL A 771 -35.48 -3.91 -8.48
N GLU A 772 -35.61 -3.68 -9.77
CA GLU A 772 -36.79 -4.11 -10.53
C GLU A 772 -36.89 -5.65 -10.54
N ALA A 773 -35.83 -6.33 -11.00
CA ALA A 773 -35.71 -7.78 -11.04
C ALA A 773 -34.25 -8.22 -10.90
N LEU A 774 -34.02 -9.38 -10.29
CA LEU A 774 -32.71 -10.07 -10.30
C LEU A 774 -32.78 -11.25 -11.29
N GLU A 775 -32.58 -10.99 -12.58
CA GLU A 775 -32.71 -12.02 -13.64
C GLU A 775 -31.91 -13.29 -13.28
N LEU A 776 -30.70 -13.09 -12.75
CA LEU A 776 -29.90 -14.13 -12.14
C LEU A 776 -29.04 -13.52 -11.04
N ALA A 777 -29.03 -14.14 -9.87
CA ALA A 777 -27.98 -13.98 -8.87
C ALA A 777 -27.39 -15.35 -8.54
N ARG A 778 -26.12 -15.57 -8.90
CA ARG A 778 -25.41 -16.83 -8.69
C ARG A 778 -24.22 -16.63 -7.76
N ASP A 779 -24.08 -17.49 -6.76
CA ASP A 779 -22.93 -17.53 -5.83
C ASP A 779 -22.59 -16.17 -5.20
N CYS A 780 -23.61 -15.36 -4.92
CA CYS A 780 -23.46 -14.01 -4.37
C CYS A 780 -23.66 -13.97 -2.85
N LEU A 781 -22.96 -13.05 -2.19
CA LEU A 781 -23.11 -12.75 -0.77
C LEU A 781 -23.86 -11.43 -0.57
N PHE A 782 -25.10 -11.50 -0.05
CA PHE A 782 -25.91 -10.33 0.28
C PHE A 782 -26.00 -10.13 1.78
N THR A 783 -25.23 -9.19 2.31
CA THR A 783 -25.12 -8.93 3.77
C THR A 783 -26.37 -8.29 4.38
N ARG A 784 -27.18 -7.61 3.55
CA ARG A 784 -28.38 -6.86 3.96
C ARG A 784 -29.60 -7.32 3.17
N ARG A 785 -30.74 -6.68 3.45
CA ARG A 785 -32.02 -7.01 2.82
C ARG A 785 -31.98 -6.76 1.31
N VAL A 786 -32.51 -7.72 0.56
CA VAL A 786 -32.73 -7.68 -0.89
C VAL A 786 -34.22 -7.60 -1.18
N ARG A 787 -34.62 -6.71 -2.09
CA ARG A 787 -36.00 -6.54 -2.54
C ARG A 787 -36.06 -6.38 -4.05
N ALA A 788 -36.76 -7.28 -4.73
CA ALA A 788 -37.13 -7.15 -6.13
C ALA A 788 -38.63 -6.80 -6.26
N VAL A 789 -38.96 -5.88 -7.16
CA VAL A 789 -40.36 -5.54 -7.47
C VAL A 789 -41.02 -6.69 -8.22
N ASN A 790 -40.36 -7.20 -9.27
CA ASN A 790 -40.79 -8.37 -10.03
C ASN A 790 -40.16 -9.65 -9.47
N ARG A 791 -40.83 -10.26 -8.50
CA ARG A 791 -40.37 -11.51 -7.86
C ARG A 791 -40.34 -12.71 -8.80
N MET A 792 -41.28 -12.79 -9.76
CA MET A 792 -41.37 -13.92 -10.69
C MET A 792 -40.26 -13.90 -11.74
N GLY A 793 -39.75 -12.71 -12.08
CA GLY A 793 -38.58 -12.53 -12.93
C GLY A 793 -37.25 -12.55 -12.17
N SER A 794 -37.24 -12.98 -10.91
CA SER A 794 -36.02 -13.05 -10.11
C SER A 794 -35.60 -14.50 -9.85
N GLN A 795 -34.30 -14.82 -9.89
CA GLN A 795 -33.78 -16.14 -9.57
C GLN A 795 -32.45 -16.05 -8.82
N LEU A 796 -32.38 -16.67 -7.64
CA LEU A 796 -31.17 -16.73 -6.82
C LEU A 796 -30.70 -18.18 -6.65
N ILE A 797 -29.43 -18.48 -6.92
CA ILE A 797 -28.86 -19.82 -6.90
C ILE A 797 -27.51 -19.79 -6.15
N GLY A 798 -27.31 -20.67 -5.17
CA GLY A 798 -26.01 -20.75 -4.45
C GLY A 798 -25.64 -19.49 -3.66
N CYS A 799 -26.60 -18.60 -3.40
CA CYS A 799 -26.35 -17.33 -2.72
C CYS A 799 -26.46 -17.43 -1.19
N ALA A 800 -25.72 -16.57 -0.48
CA ALA A 800 -25.93 -16.33 0.94
C ALA A 800 -26.76 -15.05 1.16
N LEU A 801 -27.90 -15.18 1.83
CA LEU A 801 -28.92 -14.13 1.94
C LEU A 801 -29.31 -13.88 3.39
N SER A 802 -29.53 -12.62 3.77
CA SER A 802 -30.18 -12.32 5.04
C SER A 802 -31.59 -12.93 5.10
N TRP A 803 -31.98 -13.45 6.26
CA TRP A 803 -33.33 -13.97 6.56
C TRP A 803 -34.45 -12.98 6.23
N SER A 804 -34.15 -11.68 6.22
CA SER A 804 -35.07 -10.61 5.83
C SER A 804 -35.42 -10.59 4.32
N SER A 805 -34.73 -11.40 3.51
CA SER A 805 -34.89 -11.55 2.06
C SER A 805 -35.58 -12.85 1.65
N ARG A 806 -36.02 -13.68 2.61
CA ARG A 806 -36.61 -15.03 2.39
C ARG A 806 -37.85 -15.08 1.51
N GLU A 807 -38.45 -13.94 1.19
CA GLU A 807 -39.62 -13.83 0.31
C GLU A 807 -39.28 -13.92 -1.19
N LEU A 808 -38.00 -13.86 -1.55
CA LEU A 808 -37.54 -14.03 -2.93
C LEU A 808 -37.47 -15.52 -3.30
N PRO A 809 -37.66 -15.87 -4.57
CA PRO A 809 -37.41 -17.25 -5.03
C PRO A 809 -35.91 -17.55 -5.01
N TYR A 810 -35.52 -18.62 -4.31
CA TYR A 810 -34.14 -19.05 -4.20
C TYR A 810 -34.01 -20.58 -4.31
N GLN A 811 -32.84 -21.04 -4.77
CA GLN A 811 -32.49 -22.45 -4.92
C GLN A 811 -31.09 -22.68 -4.35
N ARG A 812 -30.94 -23.64 -3.43
CA ARG A 812 -29.65 -23.96 -2.78
C ARG A 812 -28.96 -22.74 -2.15
N CYS A 813 -29.75 -21.79 -1.63
CA CYS A 813 -29.22 -20.61 -0.95
C CYS A 813 -29.20 -20.84 0.57
N LEU A 814 -28.21 -20.25 1.24
CA LEU A 814 -28.11 -20.22 2.69
C LEU A 814 -28.77 -18.94 3.23
N LEU A 815 -29.63 -19.08 4.24
CA LEU A 815 -30.20 -17.93 4.95
C LEU A 815 -29.47 -17.69 6.28
N PHE A 816 -29.18 -16.44 6.61
CA PHE A 816 -28.49 -16.07 7.85
C PHE A 816 -29.22 -14.98 8.64
N SER A 817 -28.82 -14.74 9.89
CA SER A 817 -29.51 -13.79 10.80
C SER A 817 -30.99 -14.12 11.02
N ALA A 818 -31.34 -15.40 11.05
CA ALA A 818 -32.68 -15.82 11.41
C ALA A 818 -32.92 -15.71 12.94
N PRO A 819 -34.16 -15.44 13.37
CA PRO A 819 -34.56 -15.60 14.77
C PRO A 819 -34.17 -16.99 15.27
N LEU A 820 -33.75 -17.10 16.54
CA LEU A 820 -33.24 -18.35 17.10
C LEU A 820 -34.28 -19.48 17.04
N GLU A 821 -35.57 -19.15 17.15
CA GLU A 821 -36.67 -20.11 17.05
C GLU A 821 -36.85 -20.72 15.65
N GLU A 822 -36.35 -20.04 14.61
CA GLU A 822 -36.48 -20.41 13.20
C GLU A 822 -35.19 -21.05 12.63
N ALA A 823 -34.11 -21.10 13.42
CA ALA A 823 -32.84 -21.70 13.00
C ALA A 823 -32.99 -23.23 12.84
N ARG A 824 -32.75 -23.73 11.62
CA ARG A 824 -32.83 -25.14 11.21
C ARG A 824 -31.75 -25.41 10.17
N GLU A 825 -31.61 -26.66 9.72
CA GLU A 825 -30.65 -27.03 8.67
C GLU A 825 -30.84 -26.16 7.40
N GLY A 826 -29.79 -25.46 6.96
CA GLY A 826 -29.84 -24.46 5.87
C GLY A 826 -30.15 -23.02 6.30
N VAL A 827 -30.28 -22.75 7.60
CA VAL A 827 -30.50 -21.42 8.17
C VAL A 827 -29.60 -21.21 9.40
N ILE A 828 -28.79 -20.15 9.41
CA ILE A 828 -27.93 -19.81 10.55
C ILE A 828 -28.44 -18.57 11.29
N ALA A 829 -28.33 -18.58 12.62
CA ALA A 829 -28.79 -17.47 13.46
C ALA A 829 -27.85 -16.25 13.41
N SER A 830 -26.57 -16.47 13.12
CA SER A 830 -25.52 -15.44 13.11
C SER A 830 -25.44 -14.70 11.77
N ALA A 831 -24.94 -13.46 11.79
CA ALA A 831 -24.62 -12.69 10.58
C ALA A 831 -23.21 -13.03 10.06
N PRO A 832 -22.89 -12.73 8.78
CA PRO A 832 -21.53 -12.79 8.28
C PRO A 832 -20.60 -11.89 9.10
N ALA A 833 -19.45 -12.44 9.47
CA ALA A 833 -18.35 -11.70 10.04
C ALA A 833 -17.30 -11.48 8.95
N PHE A 834 -16.72 -10.29 8.90
CA PHE A 834 -15.70 -9.91 7.93
C PHE A 834 -14.37 -9.65 8.62
N VAL A 835 -13.26 -9.94 7.94
CA VAL A 835 -11.92 -9.57 8.41
C VAL A 835 -11.82 -8.05 8.55
N SER A 836 -12.31 -7.31 7.55
CA SER A 836 -12.47 -5.87 7.63
C SER A 836 -13.55 -5.36 6.68
N LEU A 837 -14.18 -4.25 7.06
CA LEU A 837 -15.09 -3.47 6.21
C LEU A 837 -14.50 -2.12 5.79
N SER A 838 -13.23 -1.85 6.14
CA SER A 838 -12.51 -0.67 5.64
C SER A 838 -11.95 -0.96 4.25
N VAL A 839 -12.26 -0.11 3.26
CA VAL A 839 -11.84 -0.27 1.85
C VAL A 839 -10.31 -0.37 1.69
N SER A 840 -9.57 0.29 2.56
CA SER A 840 -8.10 0.30 2.56
C SER A 840 -7.47 -0.89 3.30
N ALA A 841 -8.25 -1.69 4.00
CA ALA A 841 -7.74 -2.85 4.72
C ALA A 841 -7.49 -4.03 3.76
N PRO A 842 -6.45 -4.84 3.99
CA PRO A 842 -6.11 -5.99 3.13
C PRO A 842 -7.23 -7.02 2.98
N GLY A 843 -7.96 -7.28 4.07
CA GLY A 843 -9.10 -8.21 4.12
C GLY A 843 -10.46 -7.55 3.85
N TYR A 844 -10.51 -6.44 3.11
CA TYR A 844 -11.76 -5.73 2.83
C TYR A 844 -12.79 -6.64 2.17
N GLY A 845 -13.91 -6.87 2.87
CA GLY A 845 -15.02 -7.67 2.37
C GLY A 845 -14.79 -9.18 2.38
N ARG A 846 -13.65 -9.67 2.90
CA ARG A 846 -13.40 -11.12 3.03
C ARG A 846 -14.08 -11.65 4.29
N LEU A 847 -14.72 -12.82 4.20
CA LEU A 847 -15.29 -13.47 5.37
C LEU A 847 -14.20 -13.81 6.39
N ALA A 848 -14.53 -13.66 7.67
CA ALA A 848 -13.64 -14.01 8.77
C ALA A 848 -13.73 -15.51 9.09
N ASP A 849 -12.59 -16.15 9.39
CA ASP A 849 -12.54 -17.58 9.73
C ASP A 849 -13.35 -17.91 11.00
N ALA A 850 -13.42 -16.96 11.93
CA ALA A 850 -14.22 -17.09 13.16
C ALA A 850 -15.74 -16.95 12.93
N GLY A 851 -16.15 -16.62 11.70
CA GLY A 851 -17.56 -16.57 11.30
C GLY A 851 -18.18 -17.97 11.12
N PRO A 852 -19.50 -18.04 10.87
CA PRO A 852 -20.20 -19.29 10.58
C PRO A 852 -19.56 -20.03 9.39
N ALA A 853 -19.15 -21.28 9.59
CA ALA A 853 -18.44 -22.06 8.57
C ALA A 853 -19.33 -22.38 7.36
N GLU A 854 -20.64 -22.49 7.57
CA GLU A 854 -21.63 -22.74 6.52
C GLU A 854 -21.63 -21.65 5.45
N LEU A 855 -21.24 -20.41 5.80
CA LEU A 855 -21.13 -19.33 4.82
C LEU A 855 -19.97 -19.55 3.84
N ARG A 856 -18.90 -20.23 4.25
CA ARG A 856 -17.71 -20.45 3.41
C ARG A 856 -17.88 -21.62 2.43
N THR A 857 -18.99 -22.34 2.52
CA THR A 857 -19.34 -23.46 1.64
C THR A 857 -20.72 -23.31 1.00
N ALA A 858 -21.29 -22.11 1.03
CA ALA A 858 -22.68 -21.87 0.64
C ALA A 858 -22.91 -21.74 -0.88
N ALA A 859 -21.83 -21.60 -1.67
CA ALA A 859 -21.92 -21.55 -3.13
C ALA A 859 -22.43 -22.86 -3.73
N GLU A 860 -22.90 -22.83 -4.98
CA GLU A 860 -23.46 -24.00 -5.66
C GLU A 860 -22.48 -25.18 -5.77
N ASP A 861 -21.19 -24.89 -5.86
CA ASP A 861 -20.08 -25.85 -5.96
C ASP A 861 -19.43 -26.18 -4.60
N GLY A 862 -20.03 -25.72 -3.50
CA GLY A 862 -19.52 -25.89 -2.14
C GLY A 862 -18.39 -24.93 -1.74
N GLY A 863 -18.09 -23.90 -2.54
CA GLY A 863 -17.15 -22.83 -2.20
C GLY A 863 -17.77 -21.66 -1.42
N GLU A 864 -16.97 -20.60 -1.23
CA GLU A 864 -17.43 -19.35 -0.61
C GLU A 864 -18.23 -18.52 -1.64
N PRO A 865 -19.44 -18.03 -1.34
CA PRO A 865 -20.14 -17.09 -2.19
C PRO A 865 -19.55 -15.68 -2.05
N GLY A 866 -19.58 -14.93 -3.15
CA GLY A 866 -19.14 -13.54 -3.21
C GLY A 866 -17.85 -13.34 -4.00
N VAL A 867 -17.28 -12.14 -3.88
CA VAL A 867 -16.14 -11.67 -4.70
C VAL A 867 -14.87 -12.52 -4.55
N PHE A 868 -14.76 -13.27 -3.46
CA PHE A 868 -13.60 -14.11 -3.16
C PHE A 868 -13.82 -15.59 -3.49
N HIS A 869 -14.89 -15.92 -4.21
CA HIS A 869 -15.21 -17.30 -4.63
C HIS A 869 -14.03 -18.01 -5.30
N ASP A 870 -13.38 -17.33 -6.26
CA ASP A 870 -12.28 -17.88 -7.06
C ASP A 870 -10.96 -18.03 -6.27
N LEU A 871 -10.91 -17.55 -5.02
CA LEU A 871 -9.79 -17.87 -4.14
C LEU A 871 -9.81 -19.35 -3.72
N HIS A 872 -10.97 -19.99 -3.74
CA HIS A 872 -11.15 -21.40 -3.33
C HIS A 872 -10.49 -21.70 -1.97
N GLU A 873 -10.60 -20.79 -1.00
CA GLU A 873 -9.83 -20.86 0.26
C GLU A 873 -10.06 -22.18 1.02
N GLU A 874 -11.31 -22.64 1.12
CA GLU A 874 -11.65 -23.90 1.81
C GLU A 874 -11.03 -25.13 1.12
N ARG A 875 -11.02 -25.16 -0.22
CA ARG A 875 -10.34 -26.25 -0.97
C ARG A 875 -8.84 -26.19 -0.78
N ARG A 876 -8.25 -24.99 -0.83
CA ARG A 876 -6.81 -24.78 -0.57
C ARG A 876 -6.42 -25.20 0.84
N LEU A 877 -7.28 -24.99 1.84
CA LEU A 877 -7.06 -25.47 3.20
C LEU A 877 -7.11 -27.00 3.29
N ALA A 878 -8.06 -27.66 2.64
CA ALA A 878 -8.11 -29.12 2.57
C ALA A 878 -6.85 -29.69 1.88
N THR A 879 -6.38 -29.05 0.80
CA THR A 879 -5.12 -29.44 0.13
C THR A 879 -3.91 -29.24 1.05
N LEU A 880 -3.91 -28.18 1.84
CA LEU A 880 -2.85 -27.89 2.81
C LEU A 880 -2.74 -28.99 3.88
N GLU A 881 -3.86 -29.48 4.41
CA GLU A 881 -3.87 -30.60 5.36
C GLU A 881 -3.23 -31.86 4.76
N ASN A 882 -3.57 -32.20 3.52
CA ASN A 882 -2.96 -33.33 2.81
C ASN A 882 -1.43 -33.18 2.64
N VAL A 883 -0.94 -31.95 2.38
CA VAL A 883 0.50 -31.68 2.29
C VAL A 883 1.17 -31.79 3.66
N LEU A 884 0.52 -31.31 4.72
CA LEU A 884 1.06 -31.45 6.08
C LEU A 884 1.21 -32.93 6.44
N ASP A 885 0.19 -33.74 6.18
CA ASP A 885 0.22 -35.19 6.44
C ASP A 885 1.33 -35.91 5.64
N GLU A 886 1.58 -35.49 4.39
CA GLU A 886 2.62 -36.12 3.56
C GLU A 886 4.05 -35.74 3.96
N TYR A 887 4.28 -34.49 4.38
CA TYR A 887 5.63 -33.91 4.48
C TYR A 887 6.10 -33.66 5.93
N LEU A 888 5.21 -33.72 6.92
CA LEU A 888 5.60 -33.63 8.33
C LEU A 888 6.39 -34.87 8.78
N PRO A 889 7.41 -34.71 9.64
CA PRO A 889 8.05 -35.82 10.33
C PRO A 889 7.05 -36.62 11.17
N ALA A 890 7.21 -37.94 11.19
CA ALA A 890 6.38 -38.82 12.02
C ALA A 890 6.43 -38.41 13.51
N GLY A 891 5.26 -38.31 14.13
CA GLY A 891 5.12 -37.91 15.53
C GLY A 891 5.12 -36.41 15.79
N LEU A 892 5.20 -35.57 14.75
CA LEU A 892 4.95 -34.13 14.86
C LEU A 892 3.54 -33.78 14.37
N GLY A 893 2.87 -32.88 15.10
CA GLY A 893 1.66 -32.21 14.64
C GLY A 893 1.98 -30.84 14.01
N ALA A 894 1.04 -30.28 13.26
CA ALA A 894 1.13 -28.90 12.81
C ALA A 894 -0.03 -28.07 13.35
N ALA A 895 0.28 -26.83 13.72
CA ALA A 895 -0.71 -25.80 14.00
C ALA A 895 -0.61 -24.74 12.91
N VAL A 896 -1.74 -24.38 12.29
CA VAL A 896 -1.80 -23.42 11.20
C VAL A 896 -2.36 -22.10 11.73
N SER A 897 -1.75 -20.98 11.35
CA SER A 897 -2.25 -19.64 11.66
C SER A 897 -2.04 -18.71 10.48
N PHE A 898 -2.94 -17.75 10.32
CA PHE A 898 -2.82 -16.69 9.32
C PHE A 898 -2.11 -15.46 9.91
N ILE A 899 -1.27 -14.82 9.09
CA ILE A 899 -0.49 -13.62 9.47
C ILE A 899 -1.22 -12.32 9.08
N ASP A 900 -2.32 -12.44 8.34
CA ASP A 900 -3.12 -11.36 7.74
C ASP A 900 -3.59 -10.28 8.74
#